data_AF-A0A452RQY2-F1
#
_entry.id   AF-A0A452RQY2-F1
#
_cell.length_a   1.000
_cell.length_b   1.000
_cell.length_c   1.000
_cell.angle_alpha   90.00
_cell.angle_beta   90.00
_cell.angle_gamma   90.00
#
_symmetry.space_group_name_H-M   'P 1'
#
loop_
_entity.id
_entity.type
_entity.pdbx_description
1 polymer ?
#
loop_
_entity_poly.entity_id
_entity_poly.type
_entity_poly.pdbx_seq_one_letter_code
_entity_poly.pdbx_strand_id
1 'polypeptide(L)'
;YLQILEQPKQRGFRFRYVCEGPSHGGLPGASSEKNKKSYPQVKICNYVGPAKVIVQLVTNGKNTHLHAHSLVGKHCEDGICTVTAGPKDMVVGFANLGILHVTKKKVFETLEARMTEACTKGYNPGLLVHPDLAYLQAEGGGDRQLTGERHALSLALQQTKEMDLSVVRLMFTAFLPDSTGSFTRRLEPVVSDAIYDSKAPNASNLKIVRMDRTAGCVTGGEEIYLLCDKVQKDDIQIRFYEEEENGGIWEGFGDFSPTDVHRQFAIVFKTPKYKDVNITKPASVFVQLRRKSDLETSEPKPFLYYPEIKDKEEVQRKRQKLMPNFSDSFGGGSGAGAGGGGMFGSGGGGGGTPLHLAVITKQEAVVDDLLRAGADLSLLDRAGNSVLHLAAKEGQDKILSILLKHKKAAPLMDHPNGEGLNAIHLAVMSDSMPCLLLLVAAGADVNAQERKSGRTALHLAVERDNISLAGCLLLEGDAHVDSTTYDGTTALHIAAGRGSTRLAALLKAAGADPLVENFEPLYELDDSWDKDGEDEGVVPGTTPLDMATNWQVFDILNGKPYEPEFTSDDLLAQGDMKQLTEEAKLQLYKLLEIPDPDKNWATLAQKLGLGILNNAFRLSPAPSKTLMDNYEVTHHLTFVLDSRPLTSLTWAWPPPPALNSEEENQSTSWEGDPGQDGNLPSEEGGFPGPKVFPVFKYLEISCRNSR
;
A
#
# COMPACT_ATOMS: atom_id res chain seq x y z
N TYR A 1 -58.01 -0.90 6.19
CA TYR A 1 -56.68 -0.43 5.75
C TYR A 1 -55.62 -1.16 6.57
N LEU A 2 -54.38 -1.19 6.11
CA LEU A 2 -53.25 -1.78 6.85
C LEU A 2 -52.49 -0.68 7.60
N GLN A 3 -52.00 -0.96 8.80
CA GLN A 3 -51.25 -0.01 9.62
C GLN A 3 -50.04 -0.70 10.25
N ILE A 4 -48.87 -0.04 10.24
CA ILE A 4 -47.68 -0.50 10.98
C ILE A 4 -47.85 -0.07 12.44
N LEU A 5 -47.82 -1.03 13.36
CA LEU A 5 -47.83 -0.79 14.81
C LEU A 5 -46.42 -0.61 15.35
N GLU A 6 -45.48 -1.43 14.86
CA GLU A 6 -44.09 -1.39 15.25
C GLU A 6 -43.21 -1.44 14.00
N GLN A 7 -42.40 -0.39 13.81
CA GLN A 7 -41.44 -0.29 12.70
C GLN A 7 -40.26 -1.25 12.90
N PRO A 8 -39.57 -1.67 11.82
CA PRO A 8 -38.30 -2.37 11.95
C PRO A 8 -37.23 -1.44 12.51
N LYS A 9 -36.26 -2.01 13.22
CA LYS A 9 -35.09 -1.27 13.67
C LYS A 9 -34.29 -0.80 12.45
N GLN A 10 -34.11 0.51 12.31
CA GLN A 10 -33.49 1.10 11.14
C GLN A 10 -31.99 0.78 11.01
N ARG A 11 -31.26 0.66 12.12
CA ARG A 11 -29.81 0.42 12.14
C ARG A 11 -29.38 -0.69 13.11
N GLY A 12 -28.18 -1.22 12.86
CA GLY A 12 -27.57 -2.26 13.68
C GLY A 12 -27.98 -3.69 13.32
N PHE A 13 -28.82 -3.87 12.30
CA PHE A 13 -29.09 -5.17 11.70
C PHE A 13 -28.09 -5.46 10.58
N ARG A 14 -27.64 -6.71 10.44
CA ARG A 14 -26.65 -7.12 9.44
C ARG A 14 -27.33 -7.95 8.35
N PHE A 15 -27.16 -7.55 7.10
CA PHE A 15 -27.56 -8.38 5.96
C PHE A 15 -26.53 -9.49 5.76
N ARG A 16 -26.99 -10.65 5.30
CA ARG A 16 -26.18 -11.88 5.28
C ARG A 16 -26.07 -12.44 3.89
N TYR A 17 -24.87 -12.84 3.46
CA TYR A 17 -24.73 -13.60 2.23
C TYR A 17 -25.21 -15.05 2.42
N VAL A 18 -25.57 -15.71 1.31
CA VAL A 18 -25.99 -17.13 1.31
C VAL A 18 -24.94 -18.03 1.98
N CYS A 19 -23.65 -17.75 1.77
CA CYS A 19 -22.55 -18.52 2.35
C CYS A 19 -22.43 -18.39 3.89
N GLU A 20 -23.07 -17.40 4.52
CA GLU A 20 -23.03 -17.22 5.98
C GLU A 20 -24.06 -18.08 6.73
N GLY A 21 -24.95 -18.78 6.01
CA GLY A 21 -25.98 -19.62 6.60
C GLY A 21 -27.20 -18.88 7.19
N PRO A 22 -28.25 -19.61 7.59
CA PRO A 22 -29.57 -19.04 7.90
C PRO A 22 -29.76 -18.54 9.35
N SER A 23 -28.87 -18.87 10.29
CA SER A 23 -29.14 -18.83 11.75
C SER A 23 -28.45 -17.68 12.50
N HIS A 24 -28.64 -16.43 12.07
CA HIS A 24 -28.00 -15.25 12.69
C HIS A 24 -28.95 -14.25 13.40
N GLY A 25 -30.18 -14.68 13.70
CA GLY A 25 -31.18 -13.87 14.42
C GLY A 25 -32.06 -13.04 13.48
N GLY A 26 -33.31 -12.78 13.91
CA GLY A 26 -34.30 -12.03 13.13
C GLY A 26 -34.17 -10.52 13.26
N LEU A 27 -34.69 -9.81 12.27
CA LEU A 27 -34.84 -8.36 12.21
C LEU A 27 -35.65 -7.88 13.42
N PRO A 28 -35.05 -7.09 14.33
CA PRO A 28 -35.74 -6.58 15.50
C PRO A 28 -36.67 -5.43 15.14
N GLY A 29 -37.66 -5.19 15.99
CA GLY A 29 -38.48 -3.98 15.94
C GLY A 29 -37.75 -2.77 16.54
N ALA A 30 -38.27 -1.57 16.26
CA ALA A 30 -37.64 -0.30 16.62
C ALA A 30 -37.53 -0.11 18.15
N SER A 31 -38.46 -0.67 18.93
CA SER A 31 -38.45 -0.62 20.40
C SER A 31 -37.77 -1.83 21.05
N SER A 32 -37.07 -2.66 20.26
CA SER A 32 -36.45 -3.89 20.77
C SER A 32 -35.21 -3.59 21.61
N GLU A 33 -35.18 -4.12 22.82
CA GLU A 33 -34.08 -4.02 23.77
C GLU A 33 -33.45 -5.39 24.06
N LYS A 34 -32.28 -5.42 24.71
CA LYS A 34 -31.56 -6.68 25.03
C LYS A 34 -32.41 -7.66 25.85
N ASN A 35 -33.20 -7.14 26.79
CA ASN A 35 -33.99 -7.95 27.72
C ASN A 35 -35.46 -8.12 27.29
N LYS A 36 -35.92 -7.35 26.30
CA LYS A 36 -37.29 -7.38 25.79
C LYS A 36 -37.25 -7.26 24.26
N LYS A 37 -37.25 -8.41 23.60
CA LYS A 37 -37.24 -8.48 22.14
C LYS A 37 -38.62 -8.16 21.60
N SER A 38 -38.67 -7.22 20.66
CA SER A 38 -39.86 -6.88 19.89
C SER A 38 -39.54 -6.96 18.40
N TYR A 39 -40.57 -6.98 17.55
CA TYR A 39 -40.46 -7.31 16.14
C TYR A 39 -41.37 -6.40 15.31
N PRO A 40 -41.12 -6.24 14.01
CA PRO A 40 -42.03 -5.49 13.14
C PRO A 40 -43.45 -6.06 13.21
N GLN A 41 -44.44 -5.19 13.42
CA GLN A 41 -45.84 -5.56 13.59
C GLN A 41 -46.75 -4.71 12.73
N VAL A 42 -47.74 -5.35 12.11
CA VAL A 42 -48.80 -4.67 11.35
C VAL A 42 -50.16 -5.09 11.85
N LYS A 43 -51.14 -4.20 11.67
CA LYS A 43 -52.54 -4.42 12.03
C LYS A 43 -53.45 -4.13 10.85
N ILE A 44 -54.37 -5.04 10.58
CA ILE A 44 -55.46 -4.79 9.64
C ILE A 44 -56.59 -4.11 10.41
N CYS A 45 -56.89 -2.87 10.04
CA CYS A 45 -57.92 -2.05 10.65
C CYS A 45 -59.22 -2.10 9.82
N ASN A 46 -60.36 -2.01 10.51
CA ASN A 46 -61.72 -2.02 9.94
C ASN A 46 -62.11 -3.33 9.22
N TYR A 47 -61.50 -4.45 9.62
CA TYR A 47 -61.84 -5.78 9.14
C TYR A 47 -61.54 -6.80 10.23
N VAL A 48 -62.41 -7.81 10.37
CA VAL A 48 -62.20 -8.96 11.26
C VAL A 48 -62.54 -10.21 10.47
N GLY A 49 -61.56 -11.11 10.33
CA GLY A 49 -61.68 -12.31 9.52
C GLY A 49 -60.31 -12.79 9.03
N PRO A 50 -60.25 -13.94 8.36
CA PRO A 50 -58.99 -14.44 7.82
C PRO A 50 -58.46 -13.47 6.76
N ALA A 51 -57.16 -13.18 6.82
CA ALA A 51 -56.48 -12.37 5.81
C ALA A 51 -55.07 -12.90 5.57
N LYS A 52 -54.53 -12.67 4.38
CA LYS A 52 -53.15 -13.01 4.03
C LYS A 52 -52.33 -11.73 3.97
N VAL A 53 -51.24 -11.65 4.71
CA VAL A 53 -50.29 -10.53 4.66
C VAL A 53 -48.99 -11.02 4.06
N ILE A 54 -48.52 -10.32 3.02
CA ILE A 54 -47.21 -10.55 2.44
C ILE A 54 -46.25 -9.40 2.75
N VAL A 55 -44.96 -9.72 2.83
CA VAL A 55 -43.88 -8.75 2.99
C VAL A 55 -42.89 -8.92 1.84
N GLN A 56 -42.62 -7.82 1.13
CA GLN A 56 -41.65 -7.74 0.04
C GLN A 56 -40.56 -6.72 0.38
N LEU A 57 -39.34 -6.94 -0.12
CA LEU A 57 -38.26 -5.95 -0.02
C LEU A 57 -38.36 -4.98 -1.18
N VAL A 58 -38.30 -3.70 -0.86
CA VAL A 58 -38.38 -2.61 -1.83
C VAL A 58 -37.25 -1.60 -1.62
N THR A 59 -36.97 -0.82 -2.66
CA THR A 59 -35.91 0.20 -2.67
C THR A 59 -36.24 1.40 -1.79
N ASN A 60 -35.22 2.13 -1.35
CA ASN A 60 -35.33 3.39 -0.60
C ASN A 60 -35.32 4.65 -1.51
N GLY A 61 -35.58 4.49 -2.81
CA GLY A 61 -35.53 5.58 -3.78
C GLY A 61 -36.79 6.47 -3.76
N LYS A 62 -36.76 7.55 -4.56
CA LYS A 62 -37.94 8.42 -4.81
C LYS A 62 -39.13 7.62 -5.35
N ASN A 63 -38.85 6.65 -6.21
CA ASN A 63 -39.81 5.69 -6.73
C ASN A 63 -39.54 4.33 -6.08
N THR A 64 -40.58 3.73 -5.48
CA THR A 64 -40.48 2.43 -4.81
C THR A 64 -40.48 1.32 -5.85
N HIS A 65 -39.41 0.52 -5.89
CA HIS A 65 -39.26 -0.61 -6.79
C HIS A 65 -38.92 -1.88 -6.01
N LEU A 66 -38.99 -3.05 -6.65
CA LEU A 66 -38.50 -4.30 -6.04
C LEU A 66 -37.00 -4.22 -5.74
N HIS A 67 -36.59 -4.71 -4.58
CA HIS A 67 -35.18 -4.83 -4.23
C HIS A 67 -34.64 -6.23 -4.60
N ALA A 68 -33.35 -6.31 -4.96
CA ALA A 68 -32.72 -7.59 -5.33
C ALA A 68 -32.41 -8.51 -4.13
N HIS A 69 -32.39 -7.96 -2.92
CA HIS A 69 -32.27 -8.75 -1.68
C HIS A 69 -33.51 -9.60 -1.44
N SER A 70 -33.37 -10.63 -0.61
CA SER A 70 -34.45 -11.60 -0.35
C SER A 70 -34.76 -11.68 1.13
N LEU A 71 -36.05 -11.76 1.49
CA LEU A 71 -36.43 -12.12 2.86
C LEU A 71 -36.26 -13.63 3.06
N VAL A 72 -35.63 -14.00 4.17
CA VAL A 72 -35.47 -15.39 4.57
C VAL A 72 -36.01 -15.56 5.98
N GLY A 73 -36.50 -16.76 6.31
CA GLY A 73 -37.16 -16.99 7.60
C GLY A 73 -38.20 -18.09 7.51
N LYS A 74 -38.89 -18.33 8.63
CA LYS A 74 -39.83 -19.46 8.79
C LYS A 74 -41.01 -19.44 7.80
N HIS A 75 -41.46 -18.25 7.42
CA HIS A 75 -42.62 -18.04 6.55
C HIS A 75 -42.23 -17.37 5.22
N CYS A 76 -40.95 -17.47 4.85
CA CYS A 76 -40.41 -16.85 3.65
C CYS A 76 -40.16 -17.91 2.58
N GLU A 77 -40.70 -17.68 1.40
CA GLU A 77 -40.46 -18.48 0.20
C GLU A 77 -40.16 -17.51 -0.94
N ASP A 78 -39.16 -17.83 -1.76
CA ASP A 78 -38.70 -16.98 -2.86
C ASP A 78 -38.54 -15.51 -2.42
N GLY A 79 -37.94 -15.22 -1.27
CA GLY A 79 -37.73 -13.84 -0.79
C GLY A 79 -38.95 -13.04 -0.38
N ILE A 80 -40.13 -13.66 -0.33
CA ILE A 80 -41.39 -13.04 0.09
C ILE A 80 -41.86 -13.73 1.38
N CYS A 81 -42.11 -12.96 2.43
CA CYS A 81 -42.71 -13.49 3.65
C CYS A 81 -44.22 -13.52 3.51
N THR A 82 -44.86 -14.65 3.77
CA THR A 82 -46.31 -14.81 3.69
C THR A 82 -46.86 -15.33 5.02
N VAL A 83 -47.71 -14.55 5.68
CA VAL A 83 -48.32 -14.91 6.96
C VAL A 83 -49.84 -14.73 6.90
N THR A 84 -50.60 -15.67 7.46
CA THR A 84 -52.05 -15.56 7.60
C THR A 84 -52.41 -14.92 8.93
N ALA A 85 -53.21 -13.85 8.89
CA ALA A 85 -53.81 -13.24 10.08
C ALA A 85 -54.95 -14.12 10.59
N GLY A 86 -54.99 -14.33 11.91
CA GLY A 86 -56.00 -15.17 12.55
C GLY A 86 -57.41 -14.54 12.47
N PRO A 87 -58.47 -15.35 12.60
CA PRO A 87 -59.85 -14.87 12.45
C PRO A 87 -60.31 -13.89 13.55
N LYS A 88 -59.58 -13.81 14.67
CA LYS A 88 -59.86 -12.91 15.82
C LYS A 88 -58.71 -11.94 16.11
N ASP A 89 -57.50 -12.27 15.70
CA ASP A 89 -56.32 -11.44 15.91
C ASP A 89 -55.88 -10.85 14.57
N MET A 90 -56.12 -9.56 14.42
CA MET A 90 -55.80 -8.81 13.22
C MET A 90 -54.40 -8.17 13.28
N VAL A 91 -53.63 -8.48 14.33
CA VAL A 91 -52.24 -8.08 14.46
C VAL A 91 -51.34 -9.23 14.00
N VAL A 92 -50.41 -8.91 13.11
CA VAL A 92 -49.43 -9.86 12.57
C VAL A 92 -48.04 -9.35 12.91
N GLY A 93 -47.28 -10.15 13.65
CA GLY A 93 -45.89 -9.89 13.97
C GLY A 93 -44.95 -10.76 13.15
N PHE A 94 -43.84 -10.18 12.70
CA PHE A 94 -42.87 -10.86 11.86
C PHE A 94 -41.57 -11.13 12.61
N ALA A 95 -41.57 -12.20 13.41
CA ALA A 95 -40.35 -12.69 14.06
C ALA A 95 -39.49 -13.51 13.07
N ASN A 96 -38.18 -13.55 13.29
CA ASN A 96 -37.23 -14.36 12.52
C ASN A 96 -37.14 -14.01 11.02
N LEU A 97 -37.35 -12.73 10.67
CA LEU A 97 -37.04 -12.23 9.33
C LEU A 97 -35.53 -11.97 9.19
N GLY A 98 -34.87 -12.61 8.24
CA GLY A 98 -33.53 -12.29 7.79
C GLY A 98 -33.55 -11.56 6.44
N ILE A 99 -32.51 -10.78 6.17
CA ILE A 99 -32.29 -10.14 4.86
C ILE A 99 -31.07 -10.78 4.22
N LEU A 100 -31.29 -11.48 3.13
CA LEU A 100 -30.28 -12.13 2.32
C LEU A 100 -29.68 -11.12 1.34
N HIS A 101 -28.40 -10.83 1.53
CA HIS A 101 -27.61 -9.94 0.70
C HIS A 101 -27.22 -10.65 -0.60
N VAL A 102 -27.55 -10.02 -1.74
CA VAL A 102 -27.16 -10.51 -3.07
C VAL A 102 -25.76 -10.00 -3.43
N THR A 103 -24.96 -10.78 -4.15
CA THR A 103 -23.66 -10.28 -4.62
C THR A 103 -23.85 -9.31 -5.77
N LYS A 104 -22.97 -8.30 -5.91
CA LYS A 104 -23.03 -7.31 -7.00
C LYS A 104 -23.12 -7.95 -8.39
N LYS A 105 -22.46 -9.09 -8.60
CA LYS A 105 -22.47 -9.84 -9.87
C LYS A 105 -23.83 -10.48 -10.18
N LYS A 106 -24.63 -10.81 -9.17
CA LYS A 106 -25.92 -11.52 -9.30
C LYS A 106 -27.16 -10.62 -9.18
N VAL A 107 -26.97 -9.30 -8.98
CA VAL A 107 -28.09 -8.36 -8.77
C VAL A 107 -29.08 -8.41 -9.94
N PHE A 108 -28.56 -8.41 -11.16
CA PHE A 108 -29.38 -8.36 -12.38
C PHE A 108 -30.29 -9.59 -12.52
N GLU A 109 -29.69 -10.79 -12.57
CA GLU A 109 -30.41 -12.07 -12.70
C GLU A 109 -31.41 -12.26 -11.56
N THR A 110 -31.03 -11.89 -10.33
CA THR A 110 -31.93 -12.01 -9.17
C THR A 110 -33.11 -11.05 -9.27
N LEU A 111 -32.86 -9.79 -9.66
CA LEU A 111 -33.91 -8.78 -9.80
C LEU A 111 -34.90 -9.14 -10.92
N GLU A 112 -34.39 -9.64 -12.05
CA GLU A 112 -35.21 -10.15 -13.15
C GLU A 112 -36.14 -11.27 -12.68
N ALA A 113 -35.59 -12.29 -12.03
CA ALA A 113 -36.38 -13.40 -11.49
C ALA A 113 -37.46 -12.91 -10.52
N ARG A 114 -37.13 -11.94 -9.64
CA ARG A 114 -38.10 -11.34 -8.70
C ARG A 114 -39.23 -10.59 -9.40
N MET A 115 -38.91 -9.83 -10.44
CA MET A 115 -39.91 -9.09 -11.21
C MET A 115 -40.87 -10.03 -11.94
N THR A 116 -40.32 -11.08 -12.56
CA THR A 116 -41.10 -12.11 -13.25
C THR A 116 -42.04 -12.80 -12.27
N GLU A 117 -41.53 -13.24 -11.12
CA GLU A 117 -42.32 -13.89 -10.07
C GLU A 117 -43.43 -12.98 -9.52
N ALA A 118 -43.12 -11.70 -9.28
CA ALA A 118 -44.11 -10.72 -8.83
C ALA A 118 -45.24 -10.49 -9.87
N CYS A 119 -44.91 -10.56 -11.17
CA CYS A 119 -45.89 -10.47 -12.25
C CYS A 119 -46.75 -11.74 -12.34
N THR A 120 -46.15 -12.93 -12.22
CA THR A 120 -46.86 -14.21 -12.24
C THR A 120 -47.80 -14.35 -11.04
N LYS A 121 -47.33 -14.02 -9.83
CA LYS A 121 -48.12 -14.10 -8.59
C LYS A 121 -49.08 -12.91 -8.39
N GLY A 122 -48.97 -11.85 -9.21
CA GLY A 122 -49.80 -10.64 -9.13
C GLY A 122 -49.53 -9.77 -7.90
N TYR A 123 -48.30 -9.82 -7.36
CA TYR A 123 -47.89 -9.10 -6.16
C TYR A 123 -47.32 -7.73 -6.51
N ASN A 124 -48.24 -6.76 -6.63
CA ASN A 124 -47.93 -5.35 -6.88
C ASN A 124 -47.09 -5.05 -8.15
N PRO A 125 -47.28 -5.75 -9.31
CA PRO A 125 -46.44 -5.52 -10.49
C PRO A 125 -46.58 -4.10 -11.05
N GLY A 126 -47.79 -3.53 -11.01
CA GLY A 126 -48.07 -2.14 -11.41
C GLY A 126 -47.31 -1.08 -10.61
N LEU A 127 -47.02 -1.36 -9.33
CA LEU A 127 -46.37 -0.42 -8.42
C LEU A 127 -44.86 -0.61 -8.35
N LEU A 128 -44.40 -1.86 -8.40
CA LEU A 128 -42.99 -2.20 -8.14
C LEU A 128 -42.16 -2.48 -9.40
N VAL A 129 -42.81 -2.76 -10.54
CA VAL A 129 -42.14 -3.10 -11.81
C VAL A 129 -42.39 -2.00 -12.83
N HIS A 130 -43.65 -1.80 -13.23
CA HIS A 130 -44.04 -0.75 -14.17
C HIS A 130 -45.53 -0.44 -14.11
N PRO A 131 -45.97 0.83 -14.22
CA PRO A 131 -47.39 1.20 -14.22
C PRO A 131 -48.23 0.43 -15.25
N ASP A 132 -47.68 0.15 -16.43
CA ASP A 132 -48.39 -0.56 -17.50
C ASP A 132 -48.74 -2.01 -17.14
N LEU A 133 -48.12 -2.58 -16.11
CA LEU A 133 -48.38 -3.94 -15.62
C LEU A 133 -49.44 -3.97 -14.51
N ALA A 134 -50.12 -2.85 -14.22
CA ALA A 134 -51.12 -2.75 -13.17
C ALA A 134 -52.36 -3.64 -13.38
N TYR A 135 -52.62 -4.10 -14.61
CA TYR A 135 -53.69 -5.04 -14.93
C TYR A 135 -53.43 -6.46 -14.38
N LEU A 136 -52.17 -6.81 -14.05
CA LEU A 136 -51.78 -8.11 -13.51
C LEU A 136 -52.01 -8.19 -11.99
N GLN A 137 -53.25 -8.09 -11.52
CA GLN A 137 -53.60 -8.28 -10.10
C GLN A 137 -53.78 -9.77 -9.75
N ALA A 138 -53.62 -10.13 -8.48
CA ALA A 138 -53.82 -11.49 -7.99
C ALA A 138 -55.28 -11.97 -8.24
N GLU A 139 -55.48 -12.81 -9.27
CA GLU A 139 -56.74 -13.52 -9.52
C GLU A 139 -56.55 -14.98 -9.06
N GLY A 140 -57.57 -15.54 -8.42
CA GLY A 140 -57.48 -16.84 -7.76
C GLY A 140 -57.14 -17.98 -8.72
N GLY A 141 -55.87 -18.41 -8.72
CA GLY A 141 -55.42 -19.70 -9.25
C GLY A 141 -54.73 -19.67 -10.61
N GLY A 142 -53.44 -20.06 -10.64
CA GLY A 142 -52.69 -20.46 -11.83
C GLY A 142 -51.52 -19.53 -12.17
N ASP A 143 -50.32 -20.10 -12.33
CA ASP A 143 -49.15 -19.41 -12.90
C ASP A 143 -49.52 -18.79 -14.25
N ARG A 144 -49.58 -17.46 -14.31
CA ARG A 144 -49.82 -16.75 -15.57
C ARG A 144 -48.60 -16.89 -16.48
N GLN A 145 -48.82 -17.39 -17.70
CA GLN A 145 -47.78 -17.47 -18.71
C GLN A 145 -47.55 -16.07 -19.31
N LEU A 146 -46.45 -15.42 -18.92
CA LEU A 146 -46.09 -14.07 -19.37
C LEU A 146 -45.73 -14.08 -20.87
N THR A 147 -46.42 -13.28 -21.68
CA THR A 147 -46.22 -13.22 -23.14
C THR A 147 -45.16 -12.20 -23.60
N GLY A 148 -44.23 -11.78 -22.74
CA GLY A 148 -43.17 -10.84 -23.14
C GLY A 148 -42.17 -10.51 -22.04
N GLU A 149 -41.18 -11.38 -21.83
CA GLU A 149 -40.07 -11.19 -20.87
C GLU A 149 -39.24 -9.93 -21.16
N ARG A 150 -39.17 -9.49 -22.43
CA ARG A 150 -38.32 -8.37 -22.88
C ARG A 150 -38.58 -7.04 -22.18
N HIS A 151 -39.82 -6.75 -21.78
CA HIS A 151 -40.15 -5.47 -21.14
C HIS A 151 -39.69 -5.43 -19.68
N ALA A 152 -39.89 -6.53 -18.93
CA ALA A 152 -39.39 -6.68 -17.57
C ALA A 152 -37.84 -6.68 -17.53
N LEU A 153 -37.20 -7.34 -18.51
CA LEU A 153 -35.74 -7.39 -18.67
C LEU A 153 -35.14 -6.00 -18.89
N SER A 154 -35.75 -5.18 -19.76
CA SER A 154 -35.31 -3.81 -20.02
C SER A 154 -35.43 -2.90 -18.79
N LEU A 155 -36.49 -3.08 -18.00
CA LEU A 155 -36.73 -2.29 -16.78
C LEU A 155 -35.81 -2.74 -15.63
N ALA A 156 -35.61 -4.06 -15.48
CA ALA A 156 -34.64 -4.62 -14.55
C ALA A 156 -33.26 -4.02 -14.83
N LEU A 157 -32.80 -4.00 -16.09
CA LEU A 157 -31.53 -3.40 -16.49
C LEU A 157 -31.38 -1.94 -16.03
N GLN A 158 -32.42 -1.12 -16.19
CA GLN A 158 -32.38 0.28 -15.76
C GLN A 158 -32.31 0.40 -14.23
N GLN A 159 -33.14 -0.36 -13.51
CA GLN A 159 -33.17 -0.34 -12.05
C GLN A 159 -31.89 -0.89 -11.40
N THR A 160 -31.22 -1.87 -12.03
CA THR A 160 -29.94 -2.40 -11.53
C THR A 160 -28.83 -1.34 -11.41
N LYS A 161 -28.82 -0.34 -12.30
CA LYS A 161 -27.76 0.68 -12.33
C LYS A 161 -27.80 1.61 -11.12
N GLU A 162 -28.97 1.80 -10.52
CA GLU A 162 -29.21 2.73 -9.41
C GLU A 162 -29.50 2.02 -8.08
N MET A 163 -29.41 0.68 -8.04
CA MET A 163 -29.79 -0.13 -6.88
C MET A 163 -28.77 0.00 -5.74
N ASP A 164 -29.21 0.54 -4.60
CA ASP A 164 -28.41 0.63 -3.38
C ASP A 164 -28.54 -0.65 -2.54
N LEU A 165 -27.50 -1.48 -2.53
CA LEU A 165 -27.47 -2.73 -1.77
C LEU A 165 -27.30 -2.52 -0.26
N SER A 166 -27.02 -1.29 0.20
CA SER A 166 -26.82 -1.00 1.63
C SER A 166 -28.11 -0.70 2.39
N VAL A 167 -29.23 -0.50 1.70
CA VAL A 167 -30.50 -0.07 2.31
C VAL A 167 -31.70 -0.74 1.66
N VAL A 168 -32.67 -1.15 2.48
CA VAL A 168 -33.94 -1.73 2.02
C VAL A 168 -35.11 -1.19 2.83
N ARG A 169 -36.33 -1.33 2.31
CA ARG A 169 -37.57 -1.11 3.07
C ARG A 169 -38.45 -2.35 3.00
N LEU A 170 -39.30 -2.55 4.00
CA LEU A 170 -40.32 -3.60 3.99
C LEU A 170 -41.63 -3.02 3.45
N MET A 171 -42.24 -3.69 2.48
CA MET A 171 -43.57 -3.36 1.99
C MET A 171 -44.55 -4.44 2.42
N PHE A 172 -45.55 -4.04 3.21
CA PHE A 172 -46.60 -4.92 3.68
C PHE A 172 -47.83 -4.77 2.80
N THR A 173 -48.35 -5.89 2.28
CA THR A 173 -49.59 -5.92 1.50
C THR A 173 -50.54 -6.94 2.10
N ALA A 174 -51.77 -6.53 2.39
CA ALA A 174 -52.80 -7.42 2.92
C ALA A 174 -53.82 -7.77 1.82
N PHE A 175 -54.20 -9.05 1.77
CA PHE A 175 -55.20 -9.60 0.88
C PHE A 175 -56.34 -10.20 1.71
N LEU A 176 -57.56 -9.77 1.41
CA LEU A 176 -58.78 -10.27 2.02
C LEU A 176 -59.39 -11.37 1.13
N PRO A 177 -60.12 -12.33 1.71
CA PRO A 177 -60.80 -13.36 0.95
C PRO A 177 -61.87 -12.75 0.04
N ASP A 178 -62.05 -13.36 -1.12
CA ASP A 178 -63.16 -13.14 -2.04
C ASP A 178 -64.32 -14.12 -1.79
N SER A 179 -65.33 -14.09 -2.67
CA SER A 179 -66.50 -14.96 -2.60
C SER A 179 -66.17 -16.45 -2.73
N THR A 180 -65.00 -16.81 -3.26
CA THR A 180 -64.53 -18.20 -3.41
C THR A 180 -63.67 -18.67 -2.23
N GLY A 181 -63.36 -17.76 -1.29
CA GLY A 181 -62.42 -18.00 -0.19
C GLY A 181 -60.96 -17.79 -0.57
N SER A 182 -60.67 -17.33 -1.80
CA SER A 182 -59.32 -17.03 -2.27
C SER A 182 -58.90 -15.62 -1.85
N PHE A 183 -57.63 -15.44 -1.46
CA PHE A 183 -57.12 -14.15 -0.99
C PHE A 183 -56.71 -13.23 -2.16
N THR A 184 -57.68 -12.59 -2.81
CA THR A 184 -57.46 -11.75 -4.02
C THR A 184 -57.71 -10.26 -3.78
N ARG A 185 -58.53 -9.88 -2.78
CA ARG A 185 -58.88 -8.48 -2.54
C ARG A 185 -57.75 -7.74 -1.82
N ARG A 186 -56.93 -7.04 -2.58
CA ARG A 186 -55.76 -6.28 -2.09
C ARG A 186 -56.17 -4.99 -1.36
N LEU A 187 -55.55 -4.74 -0.20
CA LEU A 187 -55.56 -3.46 0.49
C LEU A 187 -54.37 -2.59 0.07
N GLU A 188 -54.46 -1.28 0.33
CA GLU A 188 -53.36 -0.37 0.02
C GLU A 188 -52.08 -0.78 0.77
N PRO A 189 -50.93 -0.92 0.09
CA PRO A 189 -49.71 -1.38 0.71
C PRO A 189 -49.11 -0.30 1.60
N VAL A 190 -48.37 -0.71 2.63
CA VAL A 190 -47.69 0.22 3.54
C VAL A 190 -46.21 -0.11 3.57
N VAL A 191 -45.37 0.91 3.41
CA VAL A 191 -43.92 0.78 3.41
C VAL A 191 -43.36 1.20 4.76
N SER A 192 -42.48 0.38 5.32
CA SER A 192 -41.78 0.62 6.60
C SER A 192 -40.73 1.72 6.48
N ASP A 193 -40.11 2.08 7.59
CA ASP A 193 -38.87 2.87 7.57
C ASP A 193 -37.73 2.12 6.87
N ALA A 194 -36.69 2.87 6.49
CA ALA A 194 -35.47 2.32 5.89
C ALA A 194 -34.66 1.49 6.89
N ILE A 195 -34.18 0.35 6.42
CA ILE A 195 -33.31 -0.56 7.15
C ILE A 195 -31.95 -0.52 6.47
N TYR A 196 -30.94 -0.11 7.21
CA TYR A 196 -29.58 0.02 6.73
C TYR A 196 -28.73 -1.15 7.19
N ASP A 197 -27.91 -1.68 6.29
CA ASP A 197 -26.97 -2.75 6.61
C ASP A 197 -25.86 -2.24 7.51
N SER A 198 -25.75 -2.79 8.71
CA SER A 198 -24.67 -2.48 9.66
C SER A 198 -23.27 -2.85 9.15
N LYS A 199 -23.15 -3.71 8.13
CA LYS A 199 -21.86 -3.98 7.46
C LYS A 199 -21.52 -2.97 6.37
N ALA A 200 -22.47 -2.16 5.92
CA ALA A 200 -22.20 -1.11 4.95
C ALA A 200 -21.34 0.01 5.59
N PRO A 201 -20.29 0.50 4.92
CA PRO A 201 -19.37 1.49 5.48
C PRO A 201 -20.03 2.82 5.87
N ASN A 202 -21.08 3.21 5.14
CA ASN A 202 -21.87 4.42 5.31
C ASN A 202 -23.05 4.24 6.28
N ALA A 203 -23.29 3.04 6.81
CA ALA A 203 -24.36 2.76 7.76
C ALA A 203 -23.90 1.94 8.97
N SER A 204 -22.58 1.83 9.16
CA SER A 204 -21.99 1.24 10.35
C SER A 204 -22.48 1.97 11.59
N ASN A 205 -22.63 1.24 12.68
CA ASN A 205 -22.96 1.86 13.95
C ASN A 205 -21.73 2.60 14.49
N LEU A 206 -21.90 3.85 14.89
CA LEU A 206 -20.80 4.64 15.42
C LEU A 206 -20.60 4.31 16.90
N LYS A 207 -19.36 4.03 17.30
CA LYS A 207 -19.05 3.72 18.70
C LYS A 207 -17.63 4.16 19.05
N ILE A 208 -17.52 4.89 20.16
CA ILE A 208 -16.22 5.15 20.80
C ILE A 208 -15.87 3.96 21.68
N VAL A 209 -14.84 3.22 21.30
CA VAL A 209 -14.35 2.05 22.05
C VAL A 209 -13.55 2.55 23.26
N ARG A 210 -12.52 3.35 23.02
CA ARG A 210 -11.60 3.86 24.05
C ARG A 210 -11.04 5.22 23.65
N MET A 211 -10.72 6.04 24.64
CA MET A 211 -9.95 7.28 24.49
C MET A 211 -8.74 7.19 25.41
N ASP A 212 -7.59 7.68 24.98
CA ASP A 212 -6.37 7.73 25.79
C ASP A 212 -6.45 8.78 26.91
N ARG A 213 -7.10 9.92 26.62
CA ARG A 213 -7.37 11.01 27.57
C ARG A 213 -8.87 11.30 27.61
N THR A 214 -9.41 11.38 28.81
CA THR A 214 -10.81 11.78 29.07
C THR A 214 -10.89 13.13 29.78
N ALA A 215 -9.80 13.88 29.80
CA ALA A 215 -9.74 15.22 30.36
C ALA A 215 -8.70 16.07 29.60
N GLY A 216 -8.90 17.39 29.59
CA GLY A 216 -8.01 18.31 28.91
C GLY A 216 -8.12 19.77 29.36
N CYS A 217 -7.16 20.60 28.96
CA CYS A 217 -7.15 22.02 29.30
C CYS A 217 -8.24 22.78 28.53
N VAL A 218 -8.88 23.75 29.19
CA VAL A 218 -9.91 24.64 28.59
C VAL A 218 -9.44 25.44 27.38
N THR A 219 -8.13 25.61 27.22
CA THR A 219 -7.52 26.26 26.04
C THR A 219 -7.69 25.43 24.76
N GLY A 220 -7.90 24.12 24.88
CA GLY A 220 -7.89 23.18 23.76
C GLY A 220 -6.50 22.97 23.18
N GLY A 221 -6.43 22.24 22.06
CA GLY A 221 -5.20 21.98 21.30
C GLY A 221 -4.40 20.76 21.75
N GLU A 222 -4.88 20.02 22.73
CA GLU A 222 -4.25 18.79 23.21
C GLU A 222 -4.60 17.63 22.29
N GLU A 223 -3.59 16.82 21.95
CA GLU A 223 -3.75 15.66 21.07
C GLU A 223 -4.32 14.47 21.83
N ILE A 224 -5.34 13.83 21.26
CA ILE A 224 -6.07 12.68 21.81
C ILE A 224 -6.11 11.56 20.77
N TYR A 225 -5.85 10.35 21.24
CA TYR A 225 -6.02 9.12 20.46
C TYR A 225 -7.35 8.46 20.82
N LEU A 226 -8.26 8.42 19.84
CA LEU A 226 -9.57 7.81 19.98
C LEU A 226 -9.66 6.53 19.15
N LEU A 227 -9.96 5.42 19.81
CA LEU A 227 -10.28 4.14 19.16
C LEU A 227 -11.79 4.04 18.98
N CYS A 228 -12.22 3.71 17.76
CA CYS A 228 -13.62 3.59 17.39
C CYS A 228 -13.89 2.36 16.53
N ASP A 229 -15.16 2.02 16.39
CA ASP A 229 -15.60 1.10 15.33
C ASP A 229 -15.38 1.73 13.94
N LYS A 230 -15.59 0.94 12.88
CA LYS A 230 -15.27 1.32 11.50
C LYS A 230 -15.93 2.64 11.08
N VAL A 231 -15.13 3.65 10.74
CA VAL A 231 -15.55 4.97 10.23
C VAL A 231 -14.96 5.28 8.85
N GLN A 232 -15.58 6.22 8.12
CA GLN A 232 -15.04 6.75 6.88
C GLN A 232 -14.31 8.08 7.15
N LYS A 233 -13.07 8.20 6.67
CA LYS A 233 -12.19 9.35 6.98
C LYS A 233 -12.76 10.70 6.53
N ASP A 234 -13.50 10.73 5.42
CA ASP A 234 -14.04 11.95 4.83
C ASP A 234 -15.40 12.34 5.44
N ASP A 235 -16.10 11.36 6.06
CA ASP A 235 -17.48 11.48 6.56
C ASP A 235 -17.56 11.29 8.08
N ILE A 236 -16.57 11.78 8.83
CA ILE A 236 -16.55 11.69 10.29
C ILE A 236 -16.13 13.01 10.93
N GLN A 237 -16.69 13.29 12.10
CA GLN A 237 -16.34 14.41 12.97
C GLN A 237 -16.51 14.01 14.44
N ILE A 238 -15.73 14.62 15.32
CA ILE A 238 -15.78 14.38 16.77
C ILE A 238 -16.43 15.61 17.40
N ARG A 239 -17.60 15.41 18.01
CA ARG A 239 -18.40 16.49 18.59
C ARG A 239 -18.27 16.46 20.11
N PHE A 240 -17.84 17.57 20.68
CA PHE A 240 -17.89 17.89 22.10
C PHE A 240 -19.13 18.73 22.34
N TYR A 241 -19.92 18.41 23.36
CA TYR A 241 -21.10 19.22 23.68
C TYR A 241 -21.47 19.18 25.16
N GLU A 242 -22.19 20.21 25.61
CA GLU A 242 -22.72 20.36 26.96
C GLU A 242 -24.13 20.95 26.87
N GLU A 243 -25.06 20.42 27.65
CA GLU A 243 -26.44 20.93 27.74
C GLU A 243 -26.53 21.91 28.92
N GLU A 244 -26.85 23.17 28.63
CA GLU A 244 -27.02 24.22 29.63
C GLU A 244 -28.45 24.23 30.21
N GLU A 245 -28.60 24.68 31.46
CA GLU A 245 -29.89 24.69 32.20
C GLU A 245 -30.98 25.54 31.53
N ASN A 246 -30.60 26.47 30.66
CA ASN A 246 -31.47 27.35 29.87
C ASN A 246 -31.90 26.72 28.53
N GLY A 247 -31.53 25.45 28.27
CA GLY A 247 -31.84 24.73 27.03
C GLY A 247 -30.88 25.04 25.87
N GLY A 248 -29.82 25.80 26.10
CA GLY A 248 -28.74 26.00 25.14
C GLY A 248 -27.82 24.78 25.07
N ILE A 249 -27.28 24.47 23.89
CA ILE A 249 -26.26 23.42 23.72
C ILE A 249 -24.99 24.09 23.24
N TRP A 250 -23.93 24.02 24.05
CA TRP A 250 -22.59 24.34 23.56
C TRP A 250 -22.09 23.18 22.72
N GLU A 251 -21.51 23.45 21.55
CA GLU A 251 -20.81 22.44 20.77
C GLU A 251 -19.45 22.92 20.27
N GLY A 252 -18.48 22.01 20.27
CA GLY A 252 -17.15 22.19 19.72
C GLY A 252 -16.74 20.94 18.94
N PHE A 253 -15.85 21.10 17.95
CA PHE A 253 -15.40 20.00 17.11
C PHE A 253 -13.92 19.74 17.32
N GLY A 254 -13.56 18.46 17.47
CA GLY A 254 -12.15 18.04 17.45
C GLY A 254 -11.51 18.40 16.12
N ASP A 255 -10.30 18.95 16.17
CA ASP A 255 -9.54 19.35 15.00
C ASP A 255 -8.66 18.20 14.51
N PHE A 256 -8.94 17.72 13.29
CA PHE A 256 -8.18 16.67 12.62
C PHE A 256 -8.45 16.68 11.12
N SER A 257 -7.53 16.09 10.37
CA SER A 257 -7.60 15.91 8.92
C SER A 257 -7.95 14.46 8.56
N PRO A 258 -8.41 14.17 7.33
CA PRO A 258 -8.68 12.80 6.90
C PRO A 258 -7.46 11.86 6.96
N THR A 259 -6.23 12.41 6.97
CA THR A 259 -4.99 11.62 7.13
C THR A 259 -4.77 11.15 8.57
N ASP A 260 -5.38 11.81 9.55
CA ASP A 260 -5.28 11.45 10.97
C ASP A 260 -6.23 10.30 11.36
N VAL A 261 -7.08 9.88 10.43
CA VAL A 261 -7.95 8.71 10.58
C VAL A 261 -7.17 7.46 10.18
N HIS A 262 -6.63 6.76 11.17
CA HIS A 262 -5.78 5.60 10.97
C HIS A 262 -6.59 4.33 10.68
N ARG A 263 -6.50 3.84 9.44
CA ARG A 263 -7.11 2.59 8.95
C ARG A 263 -8.59 2.42 9.34
N GLN A 264 -9.37 3.49 9.40
CA GLN A 264 -10.81 3.49 9.74
C GLN A 264 -11.18 3.13 11.19
N PHE A 265 -10.22 2.85 12.08
CA PHE A 265 -10.50 2.36 13.45
C PHE A 265 -9.91 3.24 14.56
N ALA A 266 -9.09 4.22 14.20
CA ALA A 266 -8.56 5.18 15.16
C ALA A 266 -8.55 6.58 14.55
N ILE A 267 -8.72 7.59 15.39
CA ILE A 267 -8.67 9.00 15.01
C ILE A 267 -7.75 9.69 16.00
N VAL A 268 -6.72 10.35 15.47
CA VAL A 268 -5.89 11.29 16.23
C VAL A 268 -6.44 12.69 15.98
N PHE A 269 -6.76 13.42 17.04
CA PHE A 269 -7.35 14.76 16.91
C PHE A 269 -6.92 15.67 18.05
N LYS A 270 -7.09 16.98 17.86
CA LYS A 270 -6.85 17.99 18.88
C LYS A 270 -8.15 18.47 19.51
N THR A 271 -8.16 18.62 20.83
CA THR A 271 -9.35 19.07 21.57
C THR A 271 -9.78 20.48 21.16
N PRO A 272 -11.09 20.75 21.02
CA PRO A 272 -11.57 22.10 20.82
C PRO A 272 -11.32 22.96 22.06
N LYS A 273 -11.31 24.28 21.87
CA LYS A 273 -11.31 25.25 22.96
C LYS A 273 -12.67 25.24 23.66
N TYR A 274 -12.68 25.26 24.99
CA TYR A 274 -13.93 25.32 25.76
C TYR A 274 -14.60 26.71 25.67
N LYS A 275 -15.93 26.77 25.90
CA LYS A 275 -16.74 28.00 25.78
C LYS A 275 -16.14 29.17 26.55
N ASP A 276 -15.73 28.93 27.80
CA ASP A 276 -15.05 29.91 28.65
C ASP A 276 -13.68 29.40 29.07
N VAL A 277 -12.64 30.19 28.81
CA VAL A 277 -11.25 29.84 29.14
C VAL A 277 -10.93 30.14 30.60
N ASN A 278 -11.73 31.00 31.25
CA ASN A 278 -11.44 31.49 32.59
C ASN A 278 -12.29 30.80 33.66
N ILE A 279 -12.56 29.50 33.51
CA ILE A 279 -13.25 28.74 34.55
C ILE A 279 -12.34 28.56 35.78
N THR A 280 -12.95 28.42 36.96
CA THR A 280 -12.24 28.16 38.22
C THR A 280 -12.42 26.72 38.71
N LYS A 281 -13.46 26.04 38.22
CA LYS A 281 -13.77 24.64 38.51
C LYS A 281 -13.78 23.84 37.20
N PRO A 282 -13.44 22.54 37.24
CA PRO A 282 -13.55 21.69 36.06
C PRO A 282 -14.99 21.60 35.54
N ALA A 283 -15.16 21.58 34.22
CA ALA A 283 -16.44 21.48 33.55
C ALA A 283 -16.56 20.12 32.83
N SER A 284 -17.69 19.42 33.02
CA SER A 284 -17.92 18.11 32.44
C SER A 284 -18.75 18.23 31.16
N VAL A 285 -18.19 17.77 30.05
CA VAL A 285 -18.83 17.77 28.74
C VAL A 285 -18.96 16.34 28.21
N PHE A 286 -19.64 16.16 27.09
CA PHE A 286 -19.76 14.90 26.39
C PHE A 286 -19.04 14.92 25.06
N VAL A 287 -18.48 13.77 24.67
CA VAL A 287 -17.81 13.52 23.40
C VAL A 287 -18.54 12.42 22.68
N GLN A 288 -18.85 12.63 21.41
CA GLN A 288 -19.46 11.62 20.55
C GLN A 288 -18.90 11.71 19.13
N LEU A 289 -18.88 10.58 18.45
CA LEU A 289 -18.68 10.55 17.00
C LEU A 289 -19.97 11.00 16.34
N ARG A 290 -19.85 11.79 15.27
CA ARG A 290 -20.97 12.18 14.42
C ARG A 290 -20.57 12.02 12.96
N ARG A 291 -21.40 11.35 12.16
CA ARG A 291 -21.21 11.28 10.70
C ARG A 291 -21.66 12.61 10.07
N LYS A 292 -21.00 13.08 9.01
CA LYS A 292 -21.36 14.39 8.39
C LYS A 292 -22.56 14.27 7.45
N SER A 293 -22.72 13.12 6.78
CA SER A 293 -23.74 12.88 5.77
C SER A 293 -25.16 12.78 6.33
N ASP A 294 -25.37 11.98 7.39
CA ASP A 294 -26.69 11.68 7.95
C ASP A 294 -26.87 12.17 9.41
N LEU A 295 -25.84 12.81 9.97
CA LEU A 295 -25.80 13.30 11.35
C LEU A 295 -25.99 12.21 12.41
N GLU A 296 -25.79 10.93 12.06
CA GLU A 296 -25.84 9.81 13.00
C GLU A 296 -24.76 10.00 14.08
N THR A 297 -25.06 9.61 15.32
CA THR A 297 -24.17 9.82 16.47
C THR A 297 -23.89 8.52 17.22
N SER A 298 -22.71 8.43 17.82
CA SER A 298 -22.41 7.37 18.79
C SER A 298 -23.03 7.67 20.15
N GLU A 299 -23.08 6.66 21.02
CA GLU A 299 -23.31 6.91 22.45
C GLU A 299 -22.26 7.92 22.99
N PRO A 300 -22.68 8.91 23.78
CA PRO A 300 -21.79 9.94 24.30
C PRO A 300 -20.89 9.39 25.41
N LYS A 301 -19.64 9.85 25.44
CA LYS A 301 -18.68 9.58 26.52
C LYS A 301 -18.32 10.87 27.28
N PRO A 302 -18.21 10.82 28.62
CA PRO A 302 -17.88 12.00 29.40
C PRO A 302 -16.41 12.43 29.16
N PHE A 303 -16.18 13.75 29.15
CA PHE A 303 -14.87 14.37 29.04
C PHE A 303 -14.80 15.59 29.98
N LEU A 304 -13.66 15.80 30.63
CA LEU A 304 -13.51 16.84 31.66
C LEU A 304 -12.55 17.95 31.23
N TYR A 305 -13.04 19.19 31.15
CA TYR A 305 -12.20 20.37 30.94
C TYR A 305 -11.68 20.93 32.27
N TYR A 306 -10.37 21.15 32.41
CA TYR A 306 -9.74 21.77 33.59
C TYR A 306 -9.16 23.16 33.28
N PRO A 307 -9.11 24.07 34.27
CA PRO A 307 -8.64 25.43 34.07
C PRO A 307 -7.13 25.53 33.81
N GLU A 308 -6.71 26.55 33.05
CA GLU A 308 -5.30 26.86 32.77
C GLU A 308 -4.59 27.37 34.04
N ILE A 309 -3.56 26.65 34.50
CA ILE A 309 -2.72 27.07 35.63
C ILE A 309 -1.71 28.10 35.12
N LYS A 310 -2.00 29.40 35.25
CA LYS A 310 -1.06 30.48 34.90
C LYS A 310 0.00 30.66 35.97
N ASP A 311 1.13 29.97 35.85
CA ASP A 311 2.29 30.16 36.72
C ASP A 311 3.05 31.45 36.35
N LYS A 312 2.64 32.56 36.97
CA LYS A 312 3.21 33.90 36.71
C LYS A 312 4.59 34.10 37.35
N GLU A 313 4.98 33.27 38.32
CA GLU A 313 6.14 33.49 39.18
C GLU A 313 7.47 33.09 38.49
N GLU A 314 7.47 32.02 37.71
CA GLU A 314 8.67 31.53 37.02
C GLU A 314 9.07 32.39 35.80
N VAL A 315 8.09 33.04 35.15
CA VAL A 315 8.31 33.93 33.99
C VAL A 315 9.01 35.24 34.42
N GLN A 316 8.66 35.79 35.58
CA GLN A 316 9.33 36.99 36.11
C GLN A 316 10.76 36.70 36.57
N ARG A 317 11.00 35.51 37.15
CA ARG A 317 12.35 35.07 37.56
C ARG A 317 13.33 34.99 36.39
N LYS A 318 12.86 34.63 35.18
CA LYS A 318 13.68 34.57 33.96
C LYS A 318 14.00 35.94 33.35
N ARG A 319 13.22 36.98 33.63
CA ARG A 319 13.45 38.35 33.12
C ARG A 319 14.47 39.16 33.93
N GLN A 320 14.84 38.70 35.14
CA GLN A 320 15.62 39.49 36.10
C GLN A 320 17.13 39.22 36.15
N LYS A 321 17.68 38.27 35.37
CA LYS A 321 19.13 38.04 35.36
C LYS A 321 19.87 39.06 34.48
N LEU A 322 20.49 40.05 35.12
CA LEU A 322 21.48 40.97 34.53
C LEU A 322 22.84 40.28 34.33
N MET A 323 23.54 40.63 33.25
CA MET A 323 24.83 40.08 32.80
C MET A 323 26.01 40.48 33.73
N PRO A 324 27.01 39.62 34.00
CA PRO A 324 28.24 40.02 34.68
C PRO A 324 29.30 40.57 33.71
N ASN A 325 30.00 41.59 34.20
CA ASN A 325 31.09 42.34 33.58
C ASN A 325 32.34 41.47 33.37
N PHE A 326 32.96 41.52 32.19
CA PHE A 326 34.23 40.82 31.89
C PHE A 326 35.41 41.76 32.16
N SER A 327 36.38 41.33 32.96
CA SER A 327 37.71 41.95 33.08
C SER A 327 38.78 40.91 32.76
N ASP A 328 39.67 41.26 31.83
CA ASP A 328 40.79 40.45 31.33
C ASP A 328 41.81 40.07 32.41
N SER A 329 42.30 38.82 32.38
CA SER A 329 43.68 38.50 32.76
C SER A 329 44.15 37.13 32.25
N PHE A 330 45.35 37.20 31.67
CA PHE A 330 46.21 36.17 31.09
C PHE A 330 46.59 35.06 32.09
N GLY A 331 46.79 33.82 31.62
CA GLY A 331 47.51 32.77 32.36
C GLY A 331 47.18 31.35 31.91
N GLY A 332 48.15 30.67 31.29
CA GLY A 332 48.01 29.33 30.75
C GLY A 332 47.96 28.20 31.79
N GLY A 333 47.62 26.99 31.31
CA GLY A 333 47.69 25.77 32.10
C GLY A 333 46.92 24.62 31.49
N SER A 334 47.65 23.59 31.06
CA SER A 334 47.22 22.31 30.52
C SER A 334 46.30 21.52 31.47
N GLY A 335 45.33 20.78 30.94
CA GLY A 335 44.58 19.80 31.72
C GLY A 335 43.40 19.20 30.96
N ALA A 336 43.55 17.95 30.53
CA ALA A 336 42.49 17.12 29.97
C ALA A 336 41.39 16.84 31.03
N GLY A 337 40.11 16.89 30.62
CA GLY A 337 38.99 16.55 31.48
C GLY A 337 37.63 16.78 30.83
N ALA A 338 37.07 15.69 30.29
CA ALA A 338 35.67 15.40 29.98
C ALA A 338 34.65 16.56 30.02
N GLY A 339 34.12 16.90 28.85
CA GLY A 339 33.12 17.94 28.64
C GLY A 339 31.77 17.67 29.30
N GLY A 340 31.40 18.55 30.22
CA GLY A 340 30.01 18.83 30.56
C GLY A 340 29.40 19.77 29.52
N GLY A 341 28.32 19.32 28.86
CA GLY A 341 27.53 20.12 27.94
C GLY A 341 26.30 20.70 28.64
N GLY A 342 26.41 21.94 29.12
CA GLY A 342 25.27 22.73 29.55
C GLY A 342 24.72 23.61 28.42
N MET A 343 23.39 23.56 28.27
CA MET A 343 22.48 24.66 27.92
C MET A 343 22.55 25.31 26.52
N PHE A 344 21.53 25.07 25.68
CA PHE A 344 20.78 26.11 24.95
C PHE A 344 19.30 25.72 24.85
N GLY A 345 18.42 26.69 25.12
CA GLY A 345 16.98 26.56 24.96
C GLY A 345 16.46 27.33 23.75
N SER A 346 15.25 26.94 23.34
CA SER A 346 14.30 27.64 22.45
C SER A 346 14.59 27.65 20.95
N GLY A 347 13.63 27.14 20.17
CA GLY A 347 13.57 27.19 18.71
C GLY A 347 13.98 25.87 18.06
N GLY A 348 13.15 25.36 17.14
CA GLY A 348 13.37 24.07 16.47
C GLY A 348 14.76 23.96 15.85
N GLY A 349 15.64 23.19 16.48
CA GLY A 349 16.96 22.85 16.01
C GLY A 349 17.16 21.36 16.21
N GLY A 350 17.21 20.61 15.10
CA GLY A 350 17.59 19.20 15.13
C GLY A 350 18.93 19.06 15.84
N GLY A 351 19.09 18.05 16.69
CA GLY A 351 20.31 17.81 17.48
C GLY A 351 21.52 17.36 16.63
N GLY A 352 21.71 17.96 15.46
CA GLY A 352 22.82 17.69 14.56
C GLY A 352 24.02 18.59 14.84
N THR A 353 25.21 18.09 14.52
CA THR A 353 26.46 18.85 14.55
C THR A 353 26.45 19.97 13.50
N PRO A 354 27.35 20.98 13.57
CA PRO A 354 27.49 21.98 12.51
C PRO A 354 27.63 21.38 11.11
N LEU A 355 28.27 20.20 11.01
CA LEU A 355 28.40 19.46 9.76
C LEU A 355 27.05 18.90 9.25
N HIS A 356 26.18 18.39 10.13
CA HIS A 356 24.82 17.96 9.74
C HIS A 356 24.01 19.15 9.20
N LEU A 357 24.11 20.32 9.84
CA LEU A 357 23.42 21.52 9.37
C LEU A 357 23.94 21.98 8.01
N ALA A 358 25.25 21.90 7.76
CA ALA A 358 25.83 22.24 6.46
C ALA A 358 25.32 21.32 5.33
N VAL A 359 25.18 20.01 5.60
CA VAL A 359 24.58 19.06 4.64
C VAL A 359 23.08 19.32 4.43
N ILE A 360 22.32 19.55 5.50
CA ILE A 360 20.88 19.87 5.41
C ILE A 360 20.64 21.15 4.62
N THR A 361 21.50 22.16 4.80
CA THR A 361 21.43 23.45 4.10
C THR A 361 22.11 23.44 2.72
N LYS A 362 22.64 22.29 2.27
CA LYS A 362 23.24 22.08 0.95
C LYS A 362 24.46 22.97 0.67
N GLN A 363 25.27 23.26 1.69
CA GLN A 363 26.41 24.17 1.59
C GLN A 363 27.73 23.42 1.35
N GLU A 364 28.03 23.12 0.09
CA GLU A 364 29.22 22.36 -0.34
C GLU A 364 30.55 22.90 0.23
N ALA A 365 30.79 24.21 0.09
CA ALA A 365 32.04 24.83 0.54
C ALA A 365 32.23 24.75 2.07
N VAL A 366 31.13 24.94 2.81
CA VAL A 366 31.15 24.88 4.28
C VAL A 366 31.41 23.45 4.76
N VAL A 367 30.91 22.44 4.05
CA VAL A 367 31.22 21.03 4.33
C VAL A 367 32.73 20.77 4.17
N ASP A 368 33.35 21.23 3.07
CA ASP A 368 34.80 21.05 2.85
C ASP A 368 35.63 21.75 3.95
N ASP A 369 35.28 22.99 4.29
CA ASP A 369 35.97 23.75 5.33
C ASP A 369 35.85 23.10 6.72
N LEU A 370 34.66 22.60 7.07
CA LEU A 370 34.44 21.91 8.34
C LEU A 370 35.22 20.60 8.43
N LEU A 371 35.32 19.84 7.34
CA LEU A 371 36.12 18.61 7.30
C LEU A 371 37.62 18.89 7.40
N ARG A 372 38.11 19.97 6.76
CA ARG A 372 39.50 20.46 6.93
C ARG A 372 39.78 20.91 8.35
N ALA A 373 38.79 21.49 9.03
CA ALA A 373 38.88 21.87 10.45
C ALA A 373 38.81 20.67 11.42
N GLY A 374 38.66 19.43 10.90
CA GLY A 374 38.66 18.21 11.70
C GLY A 374 37.29 17.82 12.25
N ALA A 375 36.19 18.27 11.64
CA ALA A 375 34.85 17.85 12.03
C ALA A 375 34.72 16.31 12.04
N ASP A 376 34.04 15.80 13.07
CA ASP A 376 33.83 14.38 13.25
C ASP A 376 32.64 13.89 12.43
N LEU A 377 32.90 12.94 11.53
CA LEU A 377 31.91 12.28 10.68
C LEU A 377 31.08 11.23 11.44
N SER A 378 31.62 10.71 12.54
CA SER A 378 31.02 9.57 13.26
C SER A 378 29.82 9.94 14.14
N LEU A 379 29.62 11.24 14.36
CA LEU A 379 28.50 11.75 15.13
C LEU A 379 27.20 11.56 14.35
N LEU A 380 26.14 11.19 15.05
CA LEU A 380 24.82 10.93 14.49
C LEU A 380 23.84 12.02 14.90
N ASP A 381 22.85 12.31 14.06
CA ASP A 381 21.72 13.16 14.43
C ASP A 381 20.72 12.44 15.36
N ARG A 382 19.63 13.12 15.73
CA ARG A 382 18.58 12.53 16.60
C ARG A 382 17.85 11.34 15.99
N ALA A 383 17.88 11.19 14.67
CA ALA A 383 17.31 10.05 13.95
C ALA A 383 18.35 8.95 13.68
N GLY A 384 19.55 9.07 14.26
CA GLY A 384 20.64 8.12 14.07
C GLY A 384 21.28 8.21 12.68
N ASN A 385 21.04 9.26 11.90
CA ASN A 385 21.66 9.45 10.60
C ASN A 385 23.07 10.02 10.79
N SER A 386 24.05 9.42 10.11
CA SER A 386 25.33 10.09 9.84
C SER A 386 25.17 11.11 8.70
N VAL A 387 26.18 11.95 8.50
CA VAL A 387 26.19 12.91 7.39
C VAL A 387 26.16 12.26 6.01
N LEU A 388 26.65 11.02 5.87
CA LEU A 388 26.53 10.23 4.63
C LEU A 388 25.08 9.85 4.35
N HIS A 389 24.34 9.44 5.39
CA HIS A 389 22.91 9.14 5.26
C HIS A 389 22.11 10.35 4.80
N LEU A 390 22.38 11.52 5.38
CA LEU A 390 21.69 12.76 5.00
C LEU A 390 22.00 13.16 3.56
N ALA A 391 23.28 13.10 3.14
CA ALA A 391 23.67 13.41 1.77
C ALA A 391 23.02 12.46 0.75
N ALA A 392 22.98 11.15 1.04
CA ALA A 392 22.34 10.14 0.19
C ALA A 392 20.82 10.30 0.14
N LYS A 393 20.17 10.56 1.28
CA LYS A 393 18.72 10.77 1.38
C LYS A 393 18.26 12.00 0.60
N GLU A 394 19.04 13.07 0.62
CA GLU A 394 18.73 14.33 -0.09
C GLU A 394 19.25 14.34 -1.53
N GLY A 395 19.89 13.26 -1.99
CA GLY A 395 20.42 13.12 -3.36
C GLY A 395 21.57 14.07 -3.70
N GLN A 396 22.38 14.46 -2.72
CA GLN A 396 23.44 15.47 -2.85
C GLN A 396 24.78 14.83 -3.26
N ASP A 397 24.94 14.51 -4.54
CA ASP A 397 26.10 13.81 -5.10
C ASP A 397 27.43 14.54 -4.86
N LYS A 398 27.47 15.87 -5.02
CA LYS A 398 28.69 16.66 -4.80
C LYS A 398 29.14 16.62 -3.35
N ILE A 399 28.21 16.83 -2.40
CA ILE A 399 28.49 16.79 -0.97
C ILE A 399 28.92 15.38 -0.56
N LEU A 400 28.23 14.36 -1.07
CA LEU A 400 28.60 12.97 -0.85
C LEU A 400 30.00 12.65 -1.39
N SER A 401 30.37 13.18 -2.57
CA SER A 401 31.71 13.02 -3.14
C SER A 401 32.81 13.67 -2.29
N ILE A 402 32.52 14.80 -1.63
CA ILE A 402 33.46 15.45 -0.71
C ILE A 402 33.61 14.59 0.55
N LEU A 403 32.50 14.14 1.13
CA LEU A 403 32.50 13.30 2.33
C LEU A 403 33.27 11.99 2.13
N LEU A 404 33.04 11.29 1.01
CA LEU A 404 33.66 10.00 0.69
C LEU A 404 35.17 10.08 0.42
N LYS A 405 35.70 11.25 0.04
CA LYS A 405 37.15 11.46 -0.11
C LYS A 405 37.92 11.42 1.22
N HIS A 406 37.24 11.63 2.35
CA HIS A 406 37.87 11.59 3.66
C HIS A 406 37.97 10.16 4.19
N LYS A 407 39.16 9.75 4.64
CA LYS A 407 39.43 8.40 5.17
C LYS A 407 38.50 7.96 6.31
N LYS A 408 37.97 8.91 7.08
CA LYS A 408 37.04 8.66 8.19
C LYS A 408 35.61 8.29 7.74
N ALA A 409 35.29 8.41 6.44
CA ALA A 409 33.98 8.06 5.91
C ALA A 409 33.80 6.55 5.68
N ALA A 410 34.88 5.83 5.37
CA ALA A 410 34.85 4.39 5.12
C ALA A 410 34.14 3.55 6.21
N PRO A 411 34.45 3.69 7.52
CA PRO A 411 33.79 2.89 8.56
C PRO A 411 32.31 3.25 8.79
N LEU A 412 31.81 4.33 8.19
CA LEU A 412 30.46 4.84 8.38
C LEU A 412 29.53 4.54 7.20
N MET A 413 30.08 4.00 6.10
CA MET A 413 29.36 3.77 4.86
C MET A 413 28.28 2.69 5.03
N ASP A 414 28.63 1.62 5.73
CA ASP A 414 27.76 0.46 5.97
C ASP A 414 27.13 0.46 7.37
N HIS A 415 27.28 1.57 8.11
CA HIS A 415 26.62 1.72 9.39
C HIS A 415 25.13 2.05 9.16
N PRO A 416 24.18 1.30 9.74
CA PRO A 416 22.76 1.60 9.57
C PRO A 416 22.34 2.79 10.44
N ASN A 417 21.39 3.59 9.94
CA ASN A 417 20.78 4.66 10.73
C ASN A 417 19.78 4.13 11.78
N GLY A 418 19.08 5.04 12.49
CA GLY A 418 18.08 4.67 13.50
C GLY A 418 16.90 3.85 12.96
N GLU A 419 16.62 3.92 11.66
CA GLU A 419 15.60 3.12 10.98
C GLU A 419 16.15 1.77 10.47
N GLY A 420 17.44 1.50 10.66
CA GLY A 420 18.08 0.27 10.20
C GLY A 420 18.55 0.30 8.74
N LEU A 421 18.64 1.48 8.11
CA LEU A 421 19.00 1.66 6.71
C LEU A 421 20.43 2.20 6.56
N ASN A 422 21.25 1.54 5.74
CA ASN A 422 22.54 2.06 5.27
C ASN A 422 22.39 3.22 4.26
N ALA A 423 23.46 3.95 4.00
CA ALA A 423 23.47 5.06 3.04
C ALA A 423 23.05 4.64 1.61
N ILE A 424 23.42 3.43 1.18
CA ILE A 424 23.04 2.91 -0.15
C ILE A 424 21.53 2.72 -0.30
N HIS A 425 20.84 2.25 0.74
CA HIS A 425 19.39 2.13 0.75
C HIS A 425 18.72 3.49 0.58
N LEU A 426 19.24 4.52 1.26
CA LEU A 426 18.73 5.88 1.17
C LEU A 426 18.94 6.49 -0.23
N ALA A 427 20.06 6.20 -0.89
CA ALA A 427 20.32 6.63 -2.26
C ALA A 427 19.33 6.01 -3.27
N VAL A 428 18.99 4.72 -3.10
CA VAL A 428 17.96 4.05 -3.91
C VAL A 428 16.57 4.62 -3.58
N MET A 429 16.28 4.87 -2.30
CA MET A 429 15.00 5.46 -1.88
C MET A 429 14.82 6.91 -2.31
N SER A 430 15.91 7.66 -2.54
CA SER A 430 15.90 9.02 -3.06
C SER A 430 15.93 9.09 -4.59
N ASP A 431 15.96 7.94 -5.28
CA ASP A 431 16.07 7.83 -6.73
C ASP A 431 17.29 8.57 -7.31
N SER A 432 18.42 8.52 -6.57
CA SER A 432 19.64 9.26 -6.92
C SER A 432 20.69 8.33 -7.51
N MET A 433 20.64 8.10 -8.82
CA MET A 433 21.66 7.38 -9.58
C MET A 433 23.11 7.87 -9.32
N PRO A 434 23.39 9.19 -9.29
CA PRO A 434 24.75 9.67 -9.03
C PRO A 434 25.24 9.34 -7.61
N CYS A 435 24.37 9.45 -6.60
CA CYS A 435 24.74 9.08 -5.23
C CYS A 435 24.99 7.57 -5.10
N LEU A 436 24.16 6.76 -5.78
CA LEU A 436 24.34 5.32 -5.80
C LEU A 436 25.70 4.94 -6.42
N LEU A 437 26.04 5.48 -7.58
CA LEU A 437 27.32 5.24 -8.25
C LEU A 437 28.52 5.66 -7.38
N LEU A 438 28.42 6.79 -6.68
CA LEU A 438 29.47 7.25 -5.78
C LEU A 438 29.67 6.30 -4.59
N LEU A 439 28.58 5.77 -4.01
CA LEU A 439 28.65 4.82 -2.91
C LEU A 439 29.22 3.47 -3.35
N VAL A 440 28.78 2.95 -4.50
CA VAL A 440 29.31 1.72 -5.09
C VAL A 440 30.80 1.87 -5.41
N ALA A 441 31.20 2.98 -6.05
CA ALA A 441 32.60 3.26 -6.35
C ALA A 441 33.47 3.45 -5.10
N ALA A 442 32.88 3.88 -3.98
CA ALA A 442 33.56 4.01 -2.70
C ALA A 442 33.63 2.69 -1.90
N GLY A 443 33.04 1.60 -2.42
CA GLY A 443 33.08 0.27 -1.82
C GLY A 443 31.98 0.01 -0.79
N ALA A 444 30.83 0.68 -0.87
CA ALA A 444 29.68 0.37 -0.04
C ALA A 444 29.23 -1.08 -0.24
N ASP A 445 28.81 -1.75 0.84
CA ASP A 445 28.25 -3.09 0.74
C ASP A 445 26.87 -3.04 0.07
N VAL A 446 26.83 -3.45 -1.19
CA VAL A 446 25.62 -3.49 -2.03
C VAL A 446 24.61 -4.53 -1.56
N ASN A 447 25.11 -5.59 -0.90
CA ASN A 447 24.30 -6.71 -0.42
C ASN A 447 23.91 -6.56 1.05
N ALA A 448 24.25 -5.43 1.68
CA ALA A 448 23.81 -5.12 3.03
C ALA A 448 22.28 -5.18 3.14
N GLN A 449 21.78 -5.89 4.13
CA GLN A 449 20.36 -6.00 4.43
C GLN A 449 19.94 -4.95 5.46
N GLU A 450 18.84 -4.24 5.20
CA GLU A 450 18.25 -3.36 6.21
C GLU A 450 17.59 -4.13 7.36
N ARG A 451 17.52 -3.52 8.54
CA ARG A 451 17.22 -4.25 9.79
C ARG A 451 15.75 -4.59 10.04
N LYS A 452 14.79 -4.04 9.29
CA LYS A 452 13.34 -4.26 9.54
C LYS A 452 12.82 -5.53 8.88
N SER A 453 13.21 -5.78 7.64
CA SER A 453 12.71 -6.87 6.80
C SER A 453 13.81 -7.62 6.05
N GLY A 454 15.09 -7.22 6.21
CA GLY A 454 16.20 -7.89 5.54
C GLY A 454 16.34 -7.52 4.07
N ARG A 455 15.76 -6.39 3.63
CA ARG A 455 15.81 -5.98 2.22
C ARG A 455 17.18 -5.41 1.85
N THR A 456 17.70 -5.83 0.70
CA THR A 456 18.89 -5.22 0.08
C THR A 456 18.52 -4.02 -0.79
N ALA A 457 19.52 -3.25 -1.24
CA ALA A 457 19.32 -2.16 -2.20
C ALA A 457 18.59 -2.61 -3.49
N LEU A 458 18.84 -3.84 -3.95
CA LEU A 458 18.20 -4.41 -5.14
C LEU A 458 16.69 -4.61 -4.93
N HIS A 459 16.28 -5.12 -3.76
CA HIS A 459 14.86 -5.26 -3.42
C HIS A 459 14.13 -3.91 -3.46
N LEU A 460 14.75 -2.87 -2.91
CA LEU A 460 14.16 -1.53 -2.89
C LEU A 460 14.06 -0.91 -4.29
N ALA A 461 15.04 -1.14 -5.17
CA ALA A 461 15.01 -0.67 -6.55
C ALA A 461 13.89 -1.35 -7.35
N VAL A 462 13.76 -2.68 -7.19
CA VAL A 462 12.70 -3.47 -7.84
C VAL A 462 11.32 -3.13 -7.29
N GLU A 463 11.20 -2.89 -5.99
CA GLU A 463 9.94 -2.48 -5.36
C GLU A 463 9.41 -1.15 -5.92
N ARG A 464 10.32 -0.27 -6.33
CA ARG A 464 10.01 1.04 -6.94
C ARG A 464 9.86 0.98 -8.46
N ASP A 465 9.91 -0.21 -9.04
CA ASP A 465 9.87 -0.43 -10.49
C ASP A 465 10.98 0.33 -11.26
N ASN A 466 12.14 0.54 -10.62
CA ASN A 466 13.22 1.34 -11.21
C ASN A 466 14.31 0.46 -11.84
N ILE A 467 14.18 0.27 -13.16
CA ILE A 467 15.06 -0.56 -13.99
C ILE A 467 16.50 -0.02 -13.99
N SER A 468 16.69 1.30 -14.00
CA SER A 468 18.03 1.90 -14.07
C SER A 468 18.82 1.67 -12.80
N LEU A 469 18.20 1.85 -11.62
CA LEU A 469 18.85 1.55 -10.34
C LEU A 469 19.11 0.05 -10.19
N ALA A 470 18.14 -0.79 -10.53
CA ALA A 470 18.31 -2.25 -10.49
C ALA A 470 19.45 -2.71 -11.41
N GLY A 471 19.50 -2.22 -12.64
CA GLY A 471 20.58 -2.51 -13.59
C GLY A 471 21.94 -2.04 -13.11
N CYS A 472 22.01 -0.85 -12.49
CA CYS A 472 23.24 -0.35 -11.89
C CYS A 472 23.77 -1.25 -10.76
N LEU A 473 22.87 -1.69 -9.87
CA LEU A 473 23.23 -2.57 -8.76
C LEU A 473 23.75 -3.92 -9.25
N LEU A 474 23.13 -4.48 -10.30
CA LEU A 474 23.50 -5.77 -10.87
C LEU A 474 24.81 -5.70 -11.69
N LEU A 475 25.00 -4.65 -12.49
CA LEU A 475 26.12 -4.56 -13.44
C LEU A 475 27.38 -3.93 -12.85
N GLU A 476 27.23 -2.86 -12.05
CA GLU A 476 28.36 -2.10 -11.50
C GLU A 476 28.59 -2.42 -10.02
N GLY A 477 27.53 -2.81 -9.29
CA GLY A 477 27.58 -3.08 -7.85
C GLY A 477 27.78 -4.54 -7.46
N ASP A 478 27.79 -5.48 -8.41
CA ASP A 478 27.88 -6.92 -8.18
C ASP A 478 26.84 -7.43 -7.14
N ALA A 479 25.62 -6.90 -7.23
CA ALA A 479 24.53 -7.29 -6.34
C ALA A 479 24.17 -8.77 -6.51
N HIS A 480 24.08 -9.50 -5.40
CA HIS A 480 23.68 -10.90 -5.41
C HIS A 480 22.18 -11.02 -5.69
N VAL A 481 21.86 -11.53 -6.87
CA VAL A 481 20.52 -11.49 -7.47
C VAL A 481 19.49 -12.27 -6.63
N ASP A 482 19.89 -13.40 -6.06
CA ASP A 482 19.03 -14.28 -5.25
C ASP A 482 19.16 -14.02 -3.74
N SER A 483 19.63 -12.84 -3.34
CA SER A 483 19.55 -12.42 -1.94
C SER A 483 18.11 -12.48 -1.47
N THR A 484 17.87 -13.04 -0.29
CA THR A 484 16.54 -13.18 0.30
C THR A 484 16.34 -12.17 1.44
N THR A 485 15.10 -11.76 1.65
CA THR A 485 14.66 -11.02 2.85
C THR A 485 14.44 -11.98 4.03
N TYR A 486 14.05 -11.45 5.20
CA TYR A 486 13.77 -12.29 6.39
C TYR A 486 12.58 -13.25 6.19
N ASP A 487 11.68 -12.94 5.26
CA ASP A 487 10.57 -13.79 4.81
C ASP A 487 10.95 -14.72 3.63
N GLY A 488 12.22 -14.79 3.24
CA GLY A 488 12.69 -15.65 2.14
C GLY A 488 12.43 -15.09 0.73
N THR A 489 11.87 -13.88 0.62
CA THR A 489 11.50 -13.25 -0.65
C THR A 489 12.75 -12.73 -1.37
N THR A 490 12.93 -13.11 -2.64
CA THR A 490 13.98 -12.56 -3.51
C THR A 490 13.48 -11.33 -4.30
N ALA A 491 14.39 -10.59 -4.93
CA ALA A 491 14.02 -9.50 -5.84
C ALA A 491 13.10 -9.97 -6.98
N LEU A 492 13.26 -11.22 -7.45
CA LEU A 492 12.44 -11.81 -8.51
C LEU A 492 10.98 -12.05 -8.08
N HIS A 493 10.75 -12.47 -6.82
CA HIS A 493 9.40 -12.57 -6.26
C HIS A 493 8.66 -11.22 -6.32
N ILE A 494 9.35 -10.14 -5.94
CA ILE A 494 8.78 -8.78 -5.95
C ILE A 494 8.41 -8.36 -7.38
N ALA A 495 9.30 -8.60 -8.35
CA ALA A 495 9.05 -8.29 -9.76
C ALA A 495 7.86 -9.10 -10.32
N ALA A 496 7.79 -10.39 -9.96
CA ALA A 496 6.73 -11.28 -10.42
C ALA A 496 5.35 -10.94 -9.84
N GLY A 497 5.30 -10.71 -8.52
CA GLY A 497 4.10 -10.28 -7.80
C GLY A 497 3.57 -8.91 -8.23
N ARG A 498 4.44 -8.04 -8.77
CA ARG A 498 4.03 -6.76 -9.38
C ARG A 498 3.67 -6.85 -10.87
N GLY A 499 4.06 -7.94 -11.54
CA GLY A 499 3.86 -8.10 -12.98
C GLY A 499 4.84 -7.27 -13.83
N SER A 500 5.97 -6.85 -13.27
CA SER A 500 6.97 -6.02 -13.96
C SER A 500 7.80 -6.87 -14.93
N THR A 501 7.35 -6.97 -16.19
CA THR A 501 7.99 -7.80 -17.24
C THR A 501 9.45 -7.41 -17.48
N ARG A 502 9.73 -6.10 -17.54
CA ARG A 502 11.09 -5.58 -17.76
C ARG A 502 12.06 -5.93 -16.63
N LEU A 503 11.62 -5.83 -15.38
CA LEU A 503 12.43 -6.19 -14.22
C LEU A 503 12.60 -7.70 -14.06
N ALA A 504 11.54 -8.47 -14.30
CA ALA A 504 11.62 -9.93 -14.31
C ALA A 504 12.64 -10.41 -15.37
N ALA A 505 12.62 -9.82 -16.56
CA ALA A 505 13.57 -10.12 -17.62
C ALA A 505 15.00 -9.71 -17.25
N LEU A 506 15.20 -8.52 -16.67
CA LEU A 506 16.50 -8.04 -16.21
C LEU A 506 17.10 -8.97 -15.14
N LEU A 507 16.31 -9.32 -14.11
CA LEU A 507 16.74 -10.19 -13.03
C LEU A 507 17.03 -11.61 -13.54
N LYS A 508 16.17 -12.15 -14.41
CA LYS A 508 16.38 -13.46 -15.03
C LYS A 508 17.65 -13.48 -15.90
N ALA A 509 17.91 -12.42 -16.65
CA ALA A 509 19.13 -12.25 -17.44
C ALA A 509 20.38 -12.12 -16.56
N ALA A 510 20.25 -11.53 -15.38
CA ALA A 510 21.31 -11.47 -14.37
C ALA A 510 21.52 -12.81 -13.63
N GLY A 511 20.74 -13.85 -13.94
CA GLY A 511 20.91 -15.19 -13.39
C GLY A 511 19.97 -15.55 -12.24
N ALA A 512 18.93 -14.75 -11.97
CA ALA A 512 17.96 -15.05 -10.90
C ALA A 512 17.28 -16.42 -11.08
N ASP A 513 17.17 -17.19 -9.99
CA ASP A 513 16.50 -18.48 -9.97
C ASP A 513 14.98 -18.31 -9.70
N PRO A 514 14.09 -18.70 -10.66
CA PRO A 514 12.64 -18.59 -10.51
C PRO A 514 12.05 -19.69 -9.60
N LEU A 515 12.86 -20.59 -9.05
CA LEU A 515 12.43 -21.72 -8.21
C LEU A 515 12.76 -21.52 -6.72
N VAL A 516 13.34 -20.39 -6.33
CA VAL A 516 13.60 -20.09 -4.91
C VAL A 516 12.27 -19.96 -4.18
N GLU A 517 12.07 -20.73 -3.11
CA GLU A 517 10.87 -20.67 -2.28
C GLU A 517 11.05 -19.66 -1.13
N ASN A 518 10.05 -18.79 -0.92
CA ASN A 518 9.97 -17.93 0.26
C ASN A 518 9.23 -18.63 1.43
N PHE A 519 8.96 -17.93 2.53
CA PHE A 519 8.23 -18.50 3.67
C PHE A 519 6.71 -18.25 3.63
N GLU A 520 6.17 -17.74 2.51
CA GLU A 520 4.74 -17.57 2.31
C GLU A 520 4.13 -18.90 1.80
N PRO A 521 3.12 -19.47 2.48
CA PRO A 521 2.54 -20.74 2.06
C PRO A 521 1.74 -20.59 0.76
N LEU A 522 1.95 -21.51 -0.18
CA LEU A 522 1.29 -21.51 -1.50
C LEU A 522 -0.25 -21.65 -1.43
N TYR A 523 -0.77 -22.19 -0.32
CA TYR A 523 -2.19 -22.36 -0.06
C TYR A 523 -2.52 -21.97 1.39
N GLU A 524 -3.61 -21.20 1.57
CA GLU A 524 -4.22 -21.05 2.89
C GLU A 524 -4.75 -22.44 3.29
N LEU A 525 -4.16 -23.04 4.33
CA LEU A 525 -4.79 -24.18 5.01
C LEU A 525 -6.14 -23.67 5.52
N ASP A 526 -7.23 -24.11 4.89
CA ASP A 526 -8.57 -23.97 5.45
C ASP A 526 -8.54 -24.59 6.86
N ASP A 527 -9.06 -23.86 7.86
CA ASP A 527 -9.13 -24.25 9.28
C ASP A 527 -10.01 -25.51 9.52
N SER A 528 -10.23 -26.35 8.51
CA SER A 528 -11.11 -27.51 8.53
C SER A 528 -10.42 -28.85 8.81
N TRP A 529 -9.08 -28.89 8.92
CA TRP A 529 -8.32 -30.13 9.16
C TRP A 529 -7.60 -30.17 10.52
N ASP A 530 -8.34 -29.98 11.61
CA ASP A 530 -8.00 -30.63 12.89
C ASP A 530 -8.41 -32.12 12.80
N LYS A 531 -7.58 -32.92 12.13
CA LYS A 531 -7.62 -34.39 12.27
C LYS A 531 -6.25 -34.89 12.73
N ASP A 532 -6.22 -35.22 14.02
CA ASP A 532 -5.44 -36.26 14.66
C ASP A 532 -4.07 -36.60 14.04
N GLY A 533 -3.01 -35.94 14.53
CA GLY A 533 -1.78 -36.62 14.91
C GLY A 533 -0.86 -37.19 13.81
N GLU A 534 -0.91 -36.69 12.58
CA GLU A 534 0.09 -37.00 11.55
C GLU A 534 1.01 -35.79 11.30
N ASP A 535 2.32 -36.06 11.29
CA ASP A 535 3.46 -35.16 11.04
C ASP A 535 3.08 -33.96 10.14
N GLU A 536 3.11 -32.74 10.67
CA GLU A 536 2.87 -31.51 9.91
C GLU A 536 3.95 -31.42 8.82
N GLY A 537 3.61 -31.91 7.62
CA GLY A 537 4.48 -31.85 6.47
C GLY A 537 4.90 -30.40 6.21
N VAL A 538 6.17 -30.19 5.86
CA VAL A 538 6.70 -28.87 5.48
C VAL A 538 5.83 -28.32 4.35
N VAL A 539 5.06 -27.27 4.63
CA VAL A 539 4.30 -26.55 3.61
C VAL A 539 5.29 -25.83 2.71
N PRO A 540 5.36 -26.15 1.40
CA PRO A 540 6.28 -25.49 0.48
C PRO A 540 5.97 -23.99 0.38
N GLY A 541 7.02 -23.20 0.22
CA GLY A 541 6.91 -21.77 0.02
C GLY A 541 6.34 -21.40 -1.36
N THR A 542 6.03 -20.14 -1.57
CA THR A 542 5.73 -19.63 -2.92
C THR A 542 7.03 -19.35 -3.67
N THR A 543 7.07 -19.70 -4.96
CA THR A 543 8.18 -19.32 -5.86
C THR A 543 7.85 -18.04 -6.63
N PRO A 544 8.83 -17.34 -7.23
CA PRO A 544 8.56 -16.24 -8.14
C PRO A 544 7.66 -16.64 -9.32
N LEU A 545 7.72 -17.90 -9.74
CA LEU A 545 6.87 -18.43 -10.80
C LEU A 545 5.40 -18.49 -10.37
N ASP A 546 5.14 -18.90 -9.13
CA ASP A 546 3.79 -18.97 -8.56
C ASP A 546 3.20 -17.56 -8.33
N MET A 547 4.06 -16.57 -8.03
CA MET A 547 3.65 -15.17 -7.85
C MET A 547 3.43 -14.40 -9.16
N ALA A 548 3.68 -15.00 -10.33
CA ALA A 548 3.58 -14.31 -11.61
C ALA A 548 2.14 -13.83 -11.90
N THR A 549 1.92 -12.52 -11.83
CA THR A 549 0.58 -11.92 -12.02
C THR A 549 0.15 -11.78 -13.47
N ASN A 550 1.07 -11.86 -14.44
CA ASN A 550 0.78 -11.82 -15.87
C ASN A 550 1.49 -12.94 -16.65
N TRP A 551 0.93 -13.28 -17.81
CA TRP A 551 1.43 -14.38 -18.65
C TRP A 551 2.83 -14.12 -19.21
N GLN A 552 3.19 -12.85 -19.44
CA GLN A 552 4.50 -12.46 -19.96
C GLN A 552 5.61 -12.73 -18.96
N VAL A 553 5.42 -12.35 -17.70
CA VAL A 553 6.35 -12.68 -16.61
C VAL A 553 6.46 -14.19 -16.49
N PHE A 554 5.35 -14.92 -16.48
CA PHE A 554 5.37 -16.39 -16.42
C PHE A 554 6.21 -17.00 -17.56
N ASP A 555 6.04 -16.48 -18.78
CA ASP A 555 6.81 -16.91 -19.96
C ASP A 555 8.30 -16.59 -19.84
N ILE A 556 8.65 -15.39 -19.37
CA ILE A 556 10.05 -14.95 -19.14
C ILE A 556 10.73 -15.82 -18.07
N LEU A 557 10.04 -16.11 -16.97
CA LEU A 557 10.56 -16.95 -15.89
C LEU A 557 10.81 -18.39 -16.36
N ASN A 558 9.97 -18.90 -17.26
CA ASN A 558 10.15 -20.20 -17.95
C ASN A 558 11.19 -20.17 -19.09
N GLY A 559 11.87 -19.04 -19.32
CA GLY A 559 12.97 -18.93 -20.26
C GLY A 559 12.58 -18.56 -21.69
N LYS A 560 11.34 -18.08 -21.95
CA LYS A 560 11.03 -17.45 -23.23
C LYS A 560 11.73 -16.08 -23.32
N PRO A 561 12.21 -15.68 -24.52
CA PRO A 561 12.80 -14.37 -24.71
C PRO A 561 11.76 -13.28 -24.45
N TYR A 562 12.19 -12.17 -23.85
CA TYR A 562 11.35 -11.01 -23.64
C TYR A 562 11.02 -10.35 -24.99
N GLU A 563 9.72 -10.28 -25.32
CA GLU A 563 9.23 -9.53 -26.47
C GLU A 563 8.58 -8.21 -25.98
N PRO A 564 9.11 -7.03 -26.36
CA PRO A 564 8.53 -5.77 -25.95
C PRO A 564 7.15 -5.55 -26.60
N GLU A 565 6.12 -5.24 -25.80
CA GLU A 565 4.84 -4.78 -26.34
C GLU A 565 4.96 -3.36 -26.89
N PHE A 566 4.70 -3.20 -28.19
CA PHE A 566 4.66 -1.91 -28.87
C PHE A 566 3.30 -1.25 -28.64
N THR A 567 3.25 -0.19 -27.82
CA THR A 567 2.09 0.71 -27.77
C THR A 567 2.21 1.74 -28.91
N SER A 568 1.21 1.77 -29.79
CA SER A 568 1.18 2.56 -31.04
C SER A 568 1.07 4.09 -30.87
N ASP A 569 1.35 4.65 -29.70
CA ASP A 569 1.02 6.05 -29.35
C ASP A 569 2.20 7.03 -29.27
N ASP A 570 3.45 6.61 -29.54
CA ASP A 570 4.63 7.50 -29.56
C ASP A 570 5.25 7.64 -30.96
N LEU A 571 4.40 7.90 -31.98
CA LEU A 571 4.86 8.23 -33.34
C LEU A 571 5.42 9.67 -33.42
N LEU A 572 6.67 9.84 -32.97
CA LEU A 572 7.56 10.86 -33.51
C LEU A 572 8.48 10.20 -34.54
N ALA A 573 8.43 10.66 -35.78
CA ALA A 573 9.24 10.13 -36.88
C ALA A 573 10.73 10.25 -36.57
N GLN A 574 11.42 9.11 -36.39
CA GLN A 574 12.85 9.05 -36.10
C GLN A 574 13.54 8.03 -37.01
N GLY A 575 14.65 8.45 -37.62
CA GLY A 575 15.32 7.74 -38.71
C GLY A 575 16.00 6.44 -38.30
N ASP A 576 15.89 5.44 -39.17
CA ASP A 576 16.51 4.13 -39.03
C ASP A 576 18.04 4.22 -39.23
N MET A 577 18.82 3.87 -38.19
CA MET A 577 20.28 3.86 -38.23
C MET A 577 20.83 2.91 -39.31
N LYS A 578 20.04 1.90 -39.73
CA LYS A 578 20.38 0.96 -40.81
C LYS A 578 20.31 1.61 -42.20
N GLN A 579 19.63 2.75 -42.33
CA GLN A 579 19.48 3.50 -43.59
C GLN A 579 20.56 4.57 -43.80
N LEU A 580 21.42 4.82 -42.80
CA LEU A 580 22.54 5.75 -42.94
C LEU A 580 23.64 5.12 -43.79
N THR A 581 24.18 5.90 -44.74
CA THR A 581 25.34 5.49 -45.54
C THR A 581 26.58 5.34 -44.65
N GLU A 582 27.50 4.47 -45.05
CA GLU A 582 28.73 4.22 -44.28
C GLU A 582 29.56 5.50 -44.07
N GLU A 583 29.51 6.45 -45.01
CA GLU A 583 30.15 7.76 -44.89
C GLU A 583 29.51 8.62 -43.80
N ALA A 584 28.18 8.57 -43.65
CA ALA A 584 27.46 9.31 -42.62
C ALA A 584 27.72 8.75 -41.22
N LYS A 585 27.81 7.41 -41.09
CA LYS A 585 28.19 6.73 -39.84
C LYS A 585 29.62 7.11 -39.42
N LEU A 586 30.56 7.09 -40.37
CA LEU A 586 31.94 7.51 -40.14
C LEU A 586 32.08 8.97 -39.69
N GLN A 587 31.27 9.87 -40.25
CA GLN A 587 31.22 11.27 -39.79
C GLN A 587 30.63 11.39 -38.38
N LEU A 588 29.60 10.61 -38.07
CA LEU A 588 28.99 10.58 -36.74
C LEU A 588 29.95 10.06 -35.67
N TYR A 589 30.69 8.98 -35.95
CA TYR A 589 31.72 8.44 -35.05
C TYR A 589 32.81 9.49 -34.78
N LYS A 590 33.28 10.19 -35.82
CA LYS A 590 34.27 11.28 -35.68
C LYS A 590 33.77 12.43 -34.81
N LEU A 591 32.48 12.76 -34.86
CA LEU A 591 31.90 13.81 -34.04
C LEU A 591 31.77 13.39 -32.56
N LEU A 592 31.52 12.10 -32.30
CA LEU A 592 31.32 11.56 -30.95
C LEU A 592 32.63 11.17 -30.24
N GLU A 593 33.73 11.04 -30.99
CA GLU A 593 35.09 10.84 -30.47
C GLU A 593 35.79 12.15 -30.07
N ILE A 594 35.19 13.31 -30.36
CA ILE A 594 35.73 14.60 -29.93
C ILE A 594 35.72 14.64 -28.39
N PRO A 595 36.84 14.99 -27.73
CA PRO A 595 36.93 15.09 -26.27
C PRO A 595 36.29 16.40 -25.77
N ASP A 596 35.06 16.68 -26.20
CA ASP A 596 34.21 17.73 -25.66
C ASP A 596 33.34 17.12 -24.55
N PRO A 597 33.40 17.61 -23.30
CA PRO A 597 32.65 17.06 -22.17
C PRO A 597 31.13 17.02 -22.41
N ASP A 598 30.58 17.92 -23.23
CA ASP A 598 29.13 18.02 -23.45
C ASP A 598 28.63 17.27 -24.70
N LYS A 599 29.55 16.83 -25.58
CA LYS A 599 29.22 16.27 -26.91
C LYS A 599 29.94 14.96 -27.24
N ASN A 600 30.51 14.30 -26.24
CA ASN A 600 31.12 12.99 -26.42
C ASN A 600 30.09 11.85 -26.39
N TRP A 601 30.52 10.67 -26.84
CA TRP A 601 29.71 9.45 -26.86
C TRP A 601 29.15 9.03 -25.48
N ALA A 602 29.83 9.34 -24.38
CA ALA A 602 29.39 8.94 -23.03
C ALA A 602 28.21 9.80 -22.54
N THR A 603 28.23 11.10 -22.88
CA THR A 603 27.10 12.02 -22.64
C THR A 603 25.90 11.63 -23.50
N LEU A 604 26.14 11.17 -24.73
CA LEU A 604 25.07 10.63 -25.59
C LEU A 604 24.51 9.34 -25.00
N ALA A 605 25.33 8.37 -24.62
CA ALA A 605 24.90 7.13 -23.97
C ALA A 605 24.06 7.42 -22.71
N GLN A 606 24.45 8.41 -21.91
CA GLN A 606 23.67 8.85 -20.74
C GLN A 606 22.31 9.43 -21.13
N LYS A 607 22.23 10.28 -22.17
CA LYS A 607 20.96 10.81 -22.70
C LYS A 607 20.06 9.72 -23.30
N LEU A 608 20.66 8.67 -23.83
CA LEU A 608 19.98 7.48 -24.36
C LEU A 608 19.65 6.45 -23.27
N GLY A 609 19.89 6.76 -21.99
CA GLY A 609 19.68 5.88 -20.83
C GLY A 609 20.63 4.69 -20.73
N LEU A 610 21.63 4.59 -21.59
CA LEU A 610 22.70 3.58 -21.60
C LEU A 610 23.91 4.00 -20.74
N GLY A 611 23.76 5.03 -19.89
CA GLY A 611 24.84 5.54 -19.07
C GLY A 611 25.46 4.49 -18.13
N ILE A 612 24.70 3.46 -17.76
CA ILE A 612 25.15 2.32 -16.94
C ILE A 612 26.24 1.52 -17.68
N LEU A 613 26.20 1.45 -19.01
CA LEU A 613 27.16 0.71 -19.83
C LEU A 613 28.37 1.56 -20.24
N ASN A 614 28.49 2.82 -19.78
CA ASN A 614 29.59 3.69 -20.16
C ASN A 614 30.96 3.11 -19.82
N ASN A 615 31.08 2.38 -18.70
CA ASN A 615 32.32 1.73 -18.33
C ASN A 615 32.65 0.56 -19.27
N ALA A 616 31.64 -0.23 -19.66
CA ALA A 616 31.80 -1.31 -20.64
C ALA A 616 32.20 -0.77 -22.04
N PHE A 617 31.56 0.31 -22.50
CA PHE A 617 31.89 0.92 -23.79
C PHE A 617 33.28 1.56 -23.78
N ARG A 618 33.74 2.13 -22.65
CA ARG A 618 35.10 2.69 -22.49
C ARG A 618 36.19 1.65 -22.71
N LEU A 619 35.92 0.38 -22.44
CA LEU A 619 36.86 -0.73 -22.62
C LEU A 619 36.92 -1.22 -24.07
N SER A 620 36.01 -0.76 -24.94
CA SER A 620 36.02 -1.08 -26.36
C SER A 620 37.11 -0.28 -27.11
N PRO A 621 37.77 -0.87 -28.13
CA PRO A 621 38.71 -0.15 -28.99
C PRO A 621 38.11 1.08 -29.71
N ALA A 622 36.77 1.11 -29.89
CA ALA A 622 36.05 2.23 -30.49
C ALA A 622 34.69 2.42 -29.80
N PRO A 623 34.63 3.15 -28.65
CA PRO A 623 33.42 3.28 -27.84
C PRO A 623 32.23 3.90 -28.57
N SER A 624 32.49 4.91 -29.41
CA SER A 624 31.50 5.61 -30.24
C SER A 624 30.84 4.65 -31.24
N LYS A 625 31.65 3.83 -31.91
CA LYS A 625 31.21 2.82 -32.86
C LYS A 625 30.45 1.70 -32.17
N THR A 626 30.97 1.17 -31.06
CA THR A 626 30.31 0.11 -30.29
C THR A 626 28.98 0.58 -29.72
N LEU A 627 28.87 1.82 -29.22
CA LEU A 627 27.61 2.39 -28.79
C LEU A 627 26.60 2.41 -29.95
N MET A 628 27.00 2.90 -31.12
CA MET A 628 26.11 3.07 -32.28
C MET A 628 25.73 1.76 -32.96
N ASP A 629 26.66 0.80 -33.06
CA ASP A 629 26.44 -0.51 -33.67
C ASP A 629 25.49 -1.37 -32.81
N ASN A 630 25.49 -1.14 -31.49
CA ASN A 630 24.58 -1.79 -30.54
C ASN A 630 23.29 -1.00 -30.32
N TYR A 631 23.24 0.28 -30.71
CA TYR A 631 22.05 1.12 -30.57
C TYR A 631 21.17 1.01 -31.82
N GLU A 632 20.26 0.03 -31.83
CA GLU A 632 19.15 0.04 -32.78
C GLU A 632 18.07 1.02 -32.29
N VAL A 633 17.65 1.95 -33.14
CA VAL A 633 16.54 2.87 -32.86
C VAL A 633 15.26 2.04 -32.78
N THR A 634 14.96 1.58 -31.57
CA THR A 634 13.69 1.00 -31.16
C THR A 634 13.15 1.89 -30.06
N HIS A 635 11.86 2.21 -30.13
CA HIS A 635 11.21 3.09 -29.15
C HIS A 635 11.37 2.45 -27.75
N HIS A 636 12.24 3.07 -26.94
CA HIS A 636 12.64 2.71 -25.58
C HIS A 636 13.72 1.62 -25.43
N LEU A 637 14.67 1.91 -24.52
CA LEU A 637 15.83 1.12 -24.12
C LEU A 637 15.62 -0.40 -24.08
N THR A 638 15.90 -1.06 -25.20
CA THR A 638 16.25 -2.48 -25.26
C THR A 638 17.74 -2.61 -25.47
N PHE A 639 18.52 -2.53 -24.40
CA PHE A 639 19.88 -3.06 -24.40
C PHE A 639 20.23 -3.74 -23.08
N VAL A 640 19.48 -4.79 -22.76
CA VAL A 640 19.92 -5.89 -21.86
C VAL A 640 19.41 -7.26 -22.35
N LEU A 641 18.46 -7.33 -23.30
CA LEU A 641 17.64 -8.53 -23.49
C LEU A 641 17.73 -9.20 -24.87
N ASP A 642 18.50 -8.68 -25.84
CA ASP A 642 18.70 -9.45 -27.08
C ASP A 642 19.76 -10.54 -26.85
N SER A 643 19.34 -11.79 -27.04
CA SER A 643 20.11 -13.01 -26.79
C SER A 643 21.14 -13.26 -27.90
N ARG A 644 21.93 -12.24 -28.27
CA ARG A 644 23.08 -12.43 -29.14
C ARG A 644 24.32 -12.47 -28.27
N PRO A 645 25.09 -13.57 -28.31
CA PRO A 645 26.29 -13.65 -27.52
C PRO A 645 27.25 -12.55 -27.99
N LEU A 646 27.87 -11.81 -27.06
CA LEU A 646 29.05 -10.97 -27.30
C LEU A 646 30.29 -11.84 -27.69
N THR A 647 30.08 -12.99 -28.33
CA THR A 647 31.12 -13.91 -28.81
C THR A 647 31.56 -13.62 -30.24
N SER A 648 31.07 -12.56 -30.89
CA SER A 648 31.57 -12.17 -32.24
C SER A 648 32.79 -11.23 -32.21
N LEU A 649 33.34 -10.91 -31.03
CA LEU A 649 34.69 -10.35 -30.91
C LEU A 649 35.71 -11.49 -30.94
N THR A 650 35.98 -12.03 -32.13
CA THR A 650 37.14 -12.88 -32.33
C THR A 650 38.40 -12.03 -32.14
N TRP A 651 39.07 -12.19 -31.00
CA TRP A 651 40.41 -11.67 -30.76
C TRP A 651 41.43 -12.47 -31.58
N ALA A 652 41.71 -12.04 -32.80
CA ALA A 652 42.92 -12.45 -33.51
C ALA A 652 44.07 -11.56 -33.07
N TRP A 653 44.86 -12.02 -32.09
CA TRP A 653 46.16 -11.43 -31.79
C TRP A 653 47.11 -11.77 -32.96
N PRO A 654 47.79 -10.81 -33.61
CA PRO A 654 48.84 -11.14 -34.57
C PRO A 654 50.02 -11.80 -33.83
N PRO A 655 50.64 -12.86 -34.38
CA PRO A 655 51.73 -13.55 -33.68
C PRO A 655 52.90 -12.58 -33.46
N PRO A 656 53.65 -12.72 -32.35
CA PRO A 656 54.81 -11.88 -32.08
C PRO A 656 55.90 -12.09 -33.14
N PRO A 657 56.74 -11.06 -33.42
CA PRO A 657 57.84 -11.20 -34.36
C PRO A 657 58.88 -12.20 -33.82
N ALA A 658 59.37 -13.05 -34.71
CA ALA A 658 60.41 -14.03 -34.42
C ALA A 658 61.69 -13.34 -33.91
N LEU A 659 62.13 -13.72 -32.73
CA LEU A 659 63.51 -13.51 -32.27
C LEU A 659 64.32 -14.72 -32.74
N ASN A 660 65.26 -14.48 -33.64
CA ASN A 660 66.27 -15.44 -34.08
C ASN A 660 67.07 -15.95 -32.88
N SER A 661 67.32 -17.25 -32.91
CA SER A 661 68.41 -17.92 -32.22
C SER A 661 69.76 -17.30 -32.61
N GLU A 662 70.57 -16.94 -31.62
CA GLU A 662 72.02 -17.19 -31.69
C GLU A 662 72.50 -17.74 -30.34
N GLU A 663 73.48 -18.60 -30.47
CA GLU A 663 74.02 -19.56 -29.52
C GLU A 663 74.78 -18.92 -28.35
N GLU A 664 74.82 -19.65 -27.23
CA GLU A 664 76.02 -20.10 -26.51
C GLU A 664 75.61 -20.33 -25.05
N ASN A 665 76.07 -21.30 -24.27
CA ASN A 665 76.87 -22.51 -24.38
C ASN A 665 77.02 -22.91 -22.89
N GLN A 666 77.16 -24.20 -22.60
CA GLN A 666 77.65 -24.74 -21.31
C GLN A 666 76.68 -24.62 -20.11
N SER A 667 76.56 -25.56 -19.18
CA SER A 667 77.07 -26.92 -18.99
C SER A 667 76.51 -27.39 -17.62
N THR A 668 76.48 -28.71 -17.40
CA THR A 668 76.48 -29.39 -16.07
C THR A 668 75.23 -29.24 -15.19
N SER A 669 74.42 -30.30 -15.02
CA SER A 669 74.44 -31.28 -13.90
C SER A 669 74.38 -30.58 -12.52
N TRP A 670 73.46 -30.89 -11.60
CA TRP A 670 73.33 -32.16 -10.87
C TRP A 670 71.96 -32.26 -10.17
N GLU A 671 71.41 -33.48 -10.22
CA GLU A 671 70.74 -34.28 -9.19
C GLU A 671 70.22 -33.64 -7.88
N GLY A 672 68.97 -34.01 -7.53
CA GLY A 672 68.77 -34.83 -6.32
C GLY A 672 68.14 -34.19 -5.07
N ASP A 673 66.80 -34.14 -5.04
CA ASP A 673 65.94 -34.72 -3.99
C ASP A 673 65.96 -34.14 -2.53
N PRO A 674 65.08 -34.56 -1.60
CA PRO A 674 63.99 -33.69 -1.10
C PRO A 674 63.96 -33.54 0.45
N GLY A 675 63.04 -32.72 0.97
CA GLY A 675 62.47 -32.94 2.32
C GLY A 675 62.52 -31.78 3.33
N GLN A 676 61.32 -31.30 3.64
CA GLN A 676 60.75 -30.96 4.95
C GLN A 676 61.32 -29.87 5.89
N ASP A 677 60.36 -29.01 6.25
CA ASP A 677 60.07 -28.39 7.56
C ASP A 677 61.05 -27.34 8.12
N GLY A 678 60.68 -26.07 7.87
CA GLY A 678 61.31 -24.88 8.42
C GLY A 678 60.35 -24.07 9.30
N ASN A 679 60.86 -23.73 10.47
CA ASN A 679 60.31 -22.95 11.57
C ASN A 679 60.22 -21.43 11.23
N LEU A 680 59.32 -20.71 11.93
CA LEU A 680 59.11 -19.23 12.04
C LEU A 680 60.40 -18.42 12.44
N PRO A 681 60.43 -17.06 12.56
CA PRO A 681 59.43 -15.97 12.39
C PRO A 681 59.91 -14.66 11.66
N SER A 682 59.06 -13.63 11.66
CA SER A 682 59.29 -12.15 11.67
C SER A 682 59.56 -11.31 10.40
N GLU A 683 58.68 -10.31 10.25
CA GLU A 683 58.85 -8.89 9.86
C GLU A 683 58.99 -8.40 8.40
N GLU A 684 58.17 -7.35 8.17
CA GLU A 684 58.19 -6.21 7.23
C GLU A 684 57.93 -6.37 5.71
N GLY A 685 56.87 -5.67 5.27
CA GLY A 685 56.96 -4.65 4.23
C GLY A 685 56.75 -5.09 2.77
N GLY A 686 55.60 -4.73 2.18
CA GLY A 686 55.45 -4.73 0.72
C GLY A 686 54.01 -4.69 0.22
N PHE A 687 53.62 -3.55 -0.35
CA PHE A 687 52.41 -3.39 -1.17
C PHE A 687 52.24 -4.53 -2.19
N PRO A 688 51.05 -5.13 -2.33
CA PRO A 688 50.65 -5.71 -3.61
C PRO A 688 49.92 -4.64 -4.41
N GLY A 689 50.43 -4.33 -5.59
CA GLY A 689 49.71 -3.60 -6.63
C GLY A 689 48.41 -4.32 -7.03
N PRO A 690 47.55 -3.67 -7.84
CA PRO A 690 46.24 -4.20 -8.19
C PRO A 690 46.42 -5.53 -8.91
N LYS A 691 46.07 -6.60 -8.19
CA LYS A 691 45.86 -7.93 -8.77
C LYS A 691 44.61 -7.83 -9.64
N VAL A 692 44.83 -7.60 -10.94
CA VAL A 692 43.85 -7.90 -11.97
C VAL A 692 43.69 -9.41 -11.99
N PHE A 693 42.67 -9.93 -11.31
CA PHE A 693 42.17 -11.28 -11.52
C PHE A 693 40.83 -11.22 -12.27
N PRO A 694 40.60 -12.16 -13.20
CA PRO A 694 39.62 -12.02 -14.27
C PRO A 694 38.25 -12.52 -13.83
N VAL A 695 37.20 -11.71 -14.03
CA VAL A 695 35.80 -12.08 -13.77
C VAL A 695 35.16 -12.83 -14.94
N PHE A 696 35.90 -13.16 -16.01
CA PHE A 696 35.39 -13.96 -17.13
C PHE A 696 35.49 -15.49 -16.92
N LYS A 697 35.35 -15.96 -15.67
CA LYS A 697 35.53 -17.40 -15.36
C LYS A 697 34.61 -17.95 -14.27
N TYR A 698 33.33 -17.57 -14.27
CA TYR A 698 32.30 -18.28 -13.51
C TYR A 698 30.99 -18.35 -14.33
N LEU A 699 31.02 -19.14 -15.40
CA LEU A 699 29.84 -19.74 -16.03
C LEU A 699 30.31 -20.92 -16.90
N GLU A 700 30.94 -21.88 -16.24
CA GLU A 700 31.14 -23.24 -16.75
C GLU A 700 30.85 -24.20 -15.59
N ILE A 701 30.14 -25.31 -15.89
CA ILE A 701 29.62 -26.39 -15.01
C ILE A 701 28.17 -26.11 -14.54
N SER A 702 27.12 -26.88 -14.88
CA SER A 702 27.03 -28.27 -15.29
C SER A 702 25.82 -28.53 -16.22
N CYS A 703 26.07 -28.95 -17.45
CA CYS A 703 25.13 -29.77 -18.22
C CYS A 703 25.93 -30.86 -18.93
N ARG A 704 26.33 -31.87 -18.16
CA ARG A 704 26.84 -33.16 -18.64
C ARG A 704 26.06 -34.27 -17.95
N ASN A 705 25.00 -34.76 -18.58
CA ASN A 705 24.91 -36.16 -19.03
C ASN A 705 23.47 -36.59 -19.33
N SER A 706 23.34 -37.17 -20.52
CA SER A 706 22.45 -38.26 -20.93
C SER A 706 20.95 -38.02 -21.18
N ARG A 707 20.68 -38.11 -22.50
CA ARG A 707 19.50 -38.58 -23.24
C ARG A 707 18.42 -37.57 -23.58
#